data_AF-A0A6M5Z0E9-F1
#
_entry.id   AF-A0A6M5Z0E9-F1
#
_cell.length_a   1.000
_cell.length_b   1.000
_cell.length_c   1.000
_cell.angle_alpha   90.00
_cell.angle_beta   90.00
_cell.angle_gamma   90.00
#
_symmetry.space_group_name_H-M   'P 1'
#
loop_
_entity.id
_entity.type
_entity.pdbx_description
1 polymer ?
#
loop_
_entity_poly.entity_id
_entity_poly.type
_entity_poly.pdbx_seq_one_letter_code
_entity_poly.pdbx_strand_id
1 'polypeptide(L)'
;MRFLICAAALACGAAPAGAADLPRLKVSENKRFLVTAAGRPFFYLGDTGWELFHRLDRADADTYLEKRARQGFTVIQAVAIAEFDGHTVPNAYGHLPLTDLDPTRPATRAGERNDYWDHVDYVVDRANALGMYVGLLPTWGRYWHDKVRDGKPLFTKENAEVYGEWLGKRYRDKGLVWILGGDRSVDTDEQKEIVRAMARGLRKGDGGAHLMTFHPPGGAGSAQWFHADAWLDFNMRQNGHGTEFTGRYDKTRADYDRTPTKPVIDGEPIYEGHPISFNAKALGHSVAADVRRALYWDLFTGAFGHTYGHHSVWQFWTPRAEPVNDPLVPWAEALDAPGANQLVHARRLLESRPFLTRVPDDTVLVTDRVATAVPGAGRYRFVATRDSSGGCAMVYAPVGRAFKVRMDKVSGEQVRAWWFNPRDGSATEIGSFANTGAREFVPPAPGEHLDWVLVLDDAARKYPPPGRAGAAPPPKKRTLLVTSVRTGDTEIFAVDPDTGDARNLTRSPKSEDRYPCWSPDGTRVAFVSNRKGPANLYVMDADGANVTCIVDTKSVCYMPSWQRTPDGERIVFGMHGDRAEMACVKPDGSDLKVLGAGHDPTLSPDGTRICYTGDVDGGVSVFVMDRDGSNKRRVVKETSRVGATFPNWSPDGKQLVYSYPVGDALELFLIGADGSNNRQLTQLGKVATPAAWSPDGQWISFRYTDERYWSDPEKMKQVYAEKPIDKRPVWIVRPDGTDARVIECLRSQCAMDGSRAAWKPE
;
A
#
# COMPACT_ATOMS: atom_id res chain seq x y z
N MET A 1 -27.46 61.25 0.46
CA MET A 1 -28.46 60.16 0.35
C MET A 1 -27.68 58.84 0.35
N ARG A 2 -27.67 58.14 1.49
CA ARG A 2 -26.95 56.87 1.70
C ARG A 2 -27.80 55.74 1.13
N PHE A 3 -27.23 54.88 0.29
CA PHE A 3 -27.76 53.54 0.05
C PHE A 3 -26.64 52.53 0.32
N LEU A 4 -26.84 51.76 1.40
CA LEU A 4 -26.13 50.51 1.67
C LEU A 4 -26.56 49.48 0.62
N ILE A 5 -25.61 48.79 0.02
CA ILE A 5 -25.84 47.46 -0.57
C ILE A 5 -24.93 46.50 0.19
N CYS A 6 -25.55 45.66 1.03
CA CYS A 6 -24.93 44.49 1.65
C CYS A 6 -24.71 43.43 0.57
N ALA A 7 -23.46 43.12 0.25
CA ALA A 7 -23.09 41.89 -0.44
C ALA A 7 -22.51 40.93 0.61
N ALA A 8 -23.24 39.86 0.89
CA ALA A 8 -22.80 38.77 1.75
C ALA A 8 -21.63 38.03 1.06
N ALA A 9 -20.45 38.10 1.66
CA ALA A 9 -19.32 37.26 1.29
C ALA A 9 -19.59 35.83 1.82
N LEU A 10 -20.01 34.92 0.95
CA LEU A 10 -19.87 33.48 1.19
C LEU A 10 -18.38 33.14 1.06
N ALA A 11 -17.68 33.13 2.19
CA ALA A 11 -16.37 32.51 2.30
C ALA A 11 -16.56 30.98 2.23
N CYS A 12 -16.55 30.41 1.02
CA CYS A 12 -16.28 28.99 0.85
C CYS A 12 -14.78 28.76 1.10
N GLY A 13 -14.41 28.57 2.36
CA GLY A 13 -13.12 28.01 2.71
C GLY A 13 -13.02 26.62 2.11
N ALA A 14 -12.16 26.44 1.11
CA ALA A 14 -11.81 25.11 0.63
C ALA A 14 -11.05 24.39 1.75
N ALA A 15 -11.64 23.33 2.27
CA ALA A 15 -11.02 22.42 3.20
C ALA A 15 -9.76 21.77 2.57
N PRO A 16 -8.76 21.36 3.37
CA PRO A 16 -7.59 20.68 2.84
C PRO A 16 -8.01 19.38 2.16
N ALA A 17 -7.38 19.05 1.02
CA ALA A 17 -7.61 17.81 0.31
C ALA A 17 -7.25 16.60 1.22
N GLY A 18 -8.27 15.86 1.65
CA GLY A 18 -8.14 14.71 2.54
C GLY A 18 -7.47 13.50 1.87
N ALA A 19 -6.81 12.67 2.67
CA ALA A 19 -6.40 11.32 2.29
C ALA A 19 -7.63 10.56 1.73
N ALA A 20 -7.45 9.74 0.70
CA ALA A 20 -8.56 8.93 0.19
C ALA A 20 -9.09 8.02 1.30
N ASP A 21 -10.36 8.19 1.66
CA ASP A 21 -10.99 7.43 2.75
C ASP A 21 -10.86 5.92 2.55
N LEU A 22 -10.55 5.19 3.63
CA LEU A 22 -10.51 3.74 3.60
C LEU A 22 -11.88 3.15 3.22
N PRO A 23 -11.94 2.16 2.32
CA PRO A 23 -13.21 1.64 1.83
C PRO A 23 -13.94 0.84 2.90
N ARG A 24 -15.14 1.27 3.30
CA ARG A 24 -15.96 0.59 4.34
C ARG A 24 -15.95 -0.94 4.22
N LEU A 25 -15.82 -1.62 5.36
CA LEU A 25 -15.83 -3.08 5.44
C LEU A 25 -17.25 -3.61 5.67
N LYS A 26 -17.53 -4.79 5.11
CA LYS A 26 -18.76 -5.55 5.36
C LYS A 26 -18.47 -7.05 5.45
N VAL A 27 -19.36 -7.79 6.09
CA VAL A 27 -19.36 -9.25 6.05
C VAL A 27 -19.68 -9.71 4.63
N SER A 28 -18.95 -10.71 4.12
CA SER A 28 -19.16 -11.30 2.80
C SER A 28 -20.53 -11.98 2.68
N GLU A 29 -21.00 -12.20 1.45
CA GLU A 29 -22.32 -12.81 1.20
C GLU A 29 -22.46 -14.22 1.82
N ASN A 30 -21.39 -15.02 1.79
CA ASN A 30 -21.37 -16.33 2.43
C ASN A 30 -21.15 -16.27 3.95
N LYS A 31 -21.03 -15.07 4.53
CA LYS A 31 -20.84 -14.81 5.97
C LYS A 31 -19.61 -15.48 6.57
N ARG A 32 -18.57 -15.75 5.76
CA ARG A 32 -17.31 -16.37 6.20
C ARG A 32 -16.13 -15.42 6.24
N PHE A 33 -16.19 -14.30 5.52
CA PHE A 33 -15.08 -13.38 5.31
C PHE A 33 -15.49 -11.93 5.49
N LEU A 34 -14.50 -11.04 5.47
CA LEU A 34 -14.72 -9.62 5.30
C LEU A 34 -14.39 -9.22 3.87
N VAL A 35 -15.13 -8.24 3.36
CA VAL A 35 -14.90 -7.62 2.05
C VAL A 35 -15.04 -6.10 2.19
N THR A 36 -14.44 -5.36 1.26
CA THR A 36 -14.74 -3.93 1.12
C THR A 36 -16.17 -3.73 0.61
N ALA A 37 -16.68 -2.49 0.67
CA ALA A 37 -18.00 -2.14 0.15
C ALA A 37 -18.17 -2.58 -1.32
N ALA A 38 -17.09 -2.47 -2.11
CA ALA A 38 -16.98 -2.92 -3.49
C ALA A 38 -16.85 -4.45 -3.69
N GLY A 39 -16.91 -5.25 -2.62
CA GLY A 39 -16.86 -6.70 -2.68
C GLY A 39 -15.46 -7.31 -2.81
N ARG A 40 -14.39 -6.50 -2.71
CA ARG A 40 -13.01 -7.02 -2.74
C ARG A 40 -12.70 -7.75 -1.43
N PRO A 41 -12.06 -8.92 -1.45
CA PRO A 41 -11.56 -9.60 -0.25
C PRO A 41 -10.77 -8.66 0.65
N PHE A 42 -11.03 -8.73 1.96
CA PHE A 42 -10.22 -8.05 2.97
C PHE A 42 -9.61 -9.09 3.91
N PHE A 43 -8.30 -9.26 3.82
CA PHE A 43 -7.54 -10.05 4.78
C PHE A 43 -7.26 -9.20 6.01
N TYR A 44 -7.86 -9.54 7.15
CA TYR A 44 -7.54 -8.90 8.42
C TYR A 44 -6.18 -9.42 8.91
N LEU A 45 -5.12 -8.64 8.72
CA LEU A 45 -3.82 -8.86 9.33
C LEU A 45 -3.61 -7.81 10.43
N GLY A 46 -3.91 -8.21 11.65
CA GLY A 46 -3.85 -7.35 12.84
C GLY A 46 -2.45 -7.30 13.46
N ASP A 47 -2.06 -6.17 14.03
CA ASP A 47 -1.01 -6.08 15.06
C ASP A 47 -1.61 -5.59 16.39
N THR A 48 -1.06 -6.05 17.51
CA THR A 48 -1.52 -5.68 18.85
C THR A 48 -0.67 -4.54 19.43
N GLY A 49 -1.28 -3.37 19.59
CA GLY A 49 -0.75 -2.23 20.34
C GLY A 49 -1.73 -1.77 21.42
N TRP A 50 -1.98 -2.62 22.43
CA TRP A 50 -3.02 -2.36 23.44
C TRP A 50 -2.87 -1.01 24.13
N GLU A 51 -1.65 -0.64 24.49
CA GLU A 51 -1.33 0.60 25.22
C GLU A 51 -1.00 1.78 24.28
N LEU A 52 -1.34 1.71 22.98
CA LEU A 52 -0.86 2.65 21.94
C LEU A 52 -1.21 4.11 22.24
N PHE A 53 -2.48 4.39 22.51
CA PHE A 53 -2.94 5.76 22.80
C PHE A 53 -2.48 6.27 24.17
N HIS A 54 -1.98 5.36 25.02
CA HIS A 54 -1.66 5.66 26.40
C HIS A 54 -0.16 5.92 26.58
N ARG A 55 0.68 5.04 26.06
CA ARG A 55 2.12 5.05 26.31
C ARG A 55 2.93 5.78 25.25
N LEU A 56 2.46 5.84 24.01
CA LEU A 56 3.23 6.49 22.96
C LEU A 56 2.87 7.96 22.83
N ASP A 57 3.89 8.78 22.58
CA ASP A 57 3.69 10.09 21.98
C ASP A 57 3.45 9.94 20.47
N ARG A 58 3.19 11.05 19.77
CA ARG A 58 2.90 11.03 18.34
C ARG A 58 4.07 10.59 17.47
N ALA A 59 5.31 10.89 17.86
CA ALA A 59 6.49 10.53 17.08
C ALA A 59 6.78 9.02 17.19
N ASP A 60 6.62 8.46 18.38
CA ASP A 60 6.71 7.03 18.61
C ASP A 60 5.55 6.30 17.94
N ALA A 61 4.33 6.84 18.00
CA ALA A 61 3.17 6.30 17.30
C ALA A 61 3.39 6.29 15.77
N ASP A 62 3.96 7.34 15.18
CA ASP A 62 4.34 7.36 13.76
C ASP A 62 5.35 6.26 13.44
N THR A 63 6.39 6.12 14.26
CA THR A 63 7.43 5.09 14.09
C THR A 63 6.82 3.68 14.08
N TYR A 64 5.94 3.41 15.04
CA TYR A 64 5.20 2.16 15.15
C TYR A 64 4.31 1.92 13.91
N LEU A 65 3.44 2.87 13.57
CA LEU A 65 2.45 2.73 12.49
C LEU A 65 3.12 2.59 11.12
N GLU A 66 4.12 3.41 10.83
CA GLU A 66 4.85 3.33 9.56
C GLU A 66 5.58 2.00 9.39
N LYS A 67 6.13 1.46 10.48
CA LYS A 67 6.76 0.14 10.46
C LYS A 67 5.73 -0.94 10.15
N ARG A 68 4.57 -0.93 10.82
CA ARG A 68 3.51 -1.91 10.59
C ARG A 68 2.92 -1.82 9.18
N ALA A 69 2.78 -0.61 8.63
CA ALA A 69 2.38 -0.42 7.23
C ALA A 69 3.38 -1.08 6.27
N ARG A 70 4.70 -0.86 6.46
CA ARG A 70 5.75 -1.50 5.63
C ARG A 70 5.77 -3.02 5.77
N GLN A 71 5.39 -3.55 6.93
CA GLN A 71 5.28 -5.00 7.18
C GLN A 71 3.98 -5.60 6.62
N GLY A 72 3.06 -4.77 6.10
CA GLY A 72 1.86 -5.21 5.39
C GLY A 72 0.65 -5.49 6.28
N PHE A 73 0.69 -5.08 7.55
CA PHE A 73 -0.46 -5.09 8.44
C PHE A 73 -1.59 -4.24 7.87
N THR A 74 -2.82 -4.65 8.15
CA THR A 74 -4.04 -3.96 7.67
C THR A 74 -4.89 -3.42 8.79
N VAL A 75 -4.68 -3.91 10.02
CA VAL A 75 -5.41 -3.47 11.21
C VAL A 75 -4.45 -3.29 12.39
N ILE A 76 -4.62 -2.23 13.16
CA ILE A 76 -3.94 -2.00 14.43
C ILE A 76 -4.97 -2.08 15.55
N GLN A 77 -4.82 -3.03 16.47
CA GLN A 77 -5.73 -3.15 17.61
C GLN A 77 -5.21 -2.33 18.78
N ALA A 78 -6.04 -1.44 19.33
CA ALA A 78 -5.66 -0.51 20.39
C ALA A 78 -6.85 -0.16 21.29
N VAL A 79 -6.58 0.26 22.53
CA VAL A 79 -7.59 0.45 23.58
C VAL A 79 -7.69 1.92 24.00
N ALA A 80 -8.86 2.52 23.85
CA ALA A 80 -9.10 3.93 24.20
C ALA A 80 -9.06 4.22 25.71
N ILE A 81 -9.41 3.24 26.55
CA ILE A 81 -9.16 3.28 28.00
C ILE A 81 -8.42 1.99 28.36
N ALA A 82 -7.09 2.08 28.38
CA ALA A 82 -6.17 0.95 28.42
C ALA A 82 -6.14 0.25 29.80
N GLU A 83 -5.65 -1.00 29.85
CA GLU A 83 -5.77 -1.89 31.02
C GLU A 83 -5.07 -1.35 32.27
N PHE A 84 -3.85 -0.82 32.09
CA PHE A 84 -2.99 -0.42 33.21
C PHE A 84 -3.35 0.95 33.74
N ASP A 85 -4.48 0.98 34.45
CA ASP A 85 -5.00 2.14 35.15
C ASP A 85 -5.20 3.35 34.23
N GLY A 86 -5.42 3.14 32.91
CA GLY A 86 -5.57 4.20 31.91
C GLY A 86 -6.73 5.18 32.15
N HIS A 87 -7.66 4.87 33.07
CA HIS A 87 -8.65 5.82 33.58
C HIS A 87 -8.11 6.85 34.61
N THR A 88 -6.98 6.57 35.26
CA THR A 88 -6.40 7.35 36.38
C THR A 88 -4.93 7.72 36.18
N VAL A 89 -4.20 6.96 35.38
CA VAL A 89 -2.85 7.31 34.90
C VAL A 89 -3.03 8.09 33.60
N PRO A 90 -2.32 9.21 33.37
CA PRO A 90 -2.42 9.97 32.13
C PRO A 90 -1.59 9.37 30.99
N ASN A 91 -1.93 9.74 29.74
CA ASN A 91 -1.11 9.40 28.58
C ASN A 91 0.25 10.10 28.59
N ALA A 92 1.07 9.87 27.56
CA ALA A 92 2.38 10.51 27.36
C ALA A 92 2.38 12.06 27.44
N TYR A 93 1.23 12.71 27.30
CA TYR A 93 1.06 14.16 27.37
C TYR A 93 0.48 14.67 28.70
N GLY A 94 0.25 13.78 29.68
CA GLY A 94 -0.33 14.17 30.97
C GLY A 94 -1.85 14.32 30.94
N HIS A 95 -2.55 13.71 29.96
CA HIS A 95 -4.00 13.81 29.81
C HIS A 95 -4.72 12.50 30.18
N LEU A 96 -5.87 12.62 30.85
CA LEU A 96 -6.78 11.51 31.16
C LEU A 96 -7.92 11.44 30.13
N PRO A 97 -8.48 10.25 29.87
CA PRO A 97 -9.57 10.09 28.90
C PRO A 97 -10.92 10.63 29.39
N LEU A 98 -11.13 10.73 30.71
CA LEU A 98 -12.41 11.08 31.34
C LEU A 98 -12.24 12.24 32.34
N THR A 99 -13.27 13.05 32.49
CA THR A 99 -13.37 14.05 33.57
C THR A 99 -14.08 13.43 34.76
N ASP A 100 -13.54 13.60 35.97
CA ASP A 100 -14.12 13.11 37.23
C ASP A 100 -14.42 11.58 37.25
N LEU A 101 -13.67 10.79 36.48
CA LEU A 101 -13.90 9.35 36.28
C LEU A 101 -15.35 9.02 35.85
N ASP A 102 -15.97 9.91 35.09
CA ASP A 102 -17.34 9.75 34.59
C ASP A 102 -17.32 9.43 33.08
N PRO A 103 -17.69 8.19 32.68
CA PRO A 103 -17.75 7.82 31.27
C PRO A 103 -18.70 8.67 30.42
N THR A 104 -19.67 9.36 31.02
CA THR A 104 -20.55 10.28 30.29
C THR A 104 -19.87 11.62 29.97
N ARG A 105 -18.66 11.86 30.51
CA ARG A 105 -17.88 13.09 30.36
C ARG A 105 -16.46 12.82 29.84
N PRO A 106 -16.30 12.37 28.58
CA PRO A 106 -14.99 12.32 27.92
C PRO A 106 -14.25 13.66 28.04
N ALA A 107 -12.99 13.60 28.47
CA ALA A 107 -12.18 14.79 28.73
C ALA A 107 -11.75 15.44 27.41
N THR A 108 -12.62 16.29 26.86
CA THR A 108 -12.35 17.08 25.66
C THR A 108 -12.14 18.54 25.99
N ARG A 109 -11.18 19.18 25.31
CA ARG A 109 -10.89 20.61 25.40
C ARG A 109 -10.83 21.19 23.99
N ALA A 110 -11.26 22.43 23.83
CA ALA A 110 -11.10 23.11 22.55
C ALA A 110 -9.63 23.51 22.35
N GLY A 111 -9.10 23.25 21.16
CA GLY A 111 -7.75 23.65 20.75
C GLY A 111 -7.17 22.72 19.69
N GLU A 112 -6.08 23.14 19.07
CA GLU A 112 -5.36 22.29 18.12
C GLU A 112 -4.42 21.37 18.91
N ARG A 113 -4.91 20.18 19.30
CA ARG A 113 -4.09 19.07 19.83
C ARG A 113 -3.73 19.19 21.31
N ASN A 114 -4.72 19.36 22.18
CA ASN A 114 -4.50 19.69 23.59
C ASN A 114 -5.22 18.81 24.62
N ASP A 115 -5.71 17.63 24.22
CA ASP A 115 -6.29 16.66 25.13
C ASP A 115 -5.96 15.19 24.77
N TYR A 116 -6.53 14.25 25.53
CA TYR A 116 -6.36 12.81 25.32
C TYR A 116 -6.93 12.36 23.97
N TRP A 117 -8.10 12.84 23.60
CA TRP A 117 -8.86 12.40 22.44
C TRP A 117 -8.32 12.97 21.14
N ASP A 118 -7.70 14.15 21.16
CA ASP A 118 -6.92 14.67 20.03
C ASP A 118 -5.69 13.80 19.71
N HIS A 119 -5.11 13.15 20.72
CA HIS A 119 -4.04 12.17 20.49
C HIS A 119 -4.61 10.89 19.86
N VAL A 120 -5.74 10.38 20.36
CA VAL A 120 -6.43 9.23 19.75
C VAL A 120 -6.80 9.52 18.28
N ASP A 121 -7.38 10.69 17.99
CA ASP A 121 -7.71 11.13 16.63
C ASP A 121 -6.49 11.11 15.72
N TYR A 122 -5.36 11.66 16.19
CA TYR A 122 -4.12 11.68 15.43
C TYR A 122 -3.67 10.28 15.03
N VAL A 123 -3.67 9.35 16.00
CA VAL A 123 -3.21 7.97 15.77
C VAL A 123 -4.16 7.23 14.82
N VAL A 124 -5.48 7.41 14.97
CA VAL A 124 -6.49 6.84 14.06
C VAL A 124 -6.31 7.38 12.64
N ASP A 125 -6.19 8.69 12.49
CA ASP A 125 -6.00 9.34 11.19
C ASP A 125 -4.69 8.93 10.53
N ARG A 126 -3.63 8.81 11.33
CA ARG A 126 -2.34 8.36 10.85
C ARG A 126 -2.39 6.92 10.35
N ALA A 127 -3.00 6.00 11.11
CA ALA A 127 -3.17 4.62 10.69
C ALA A 127 -3.98 4.53 9.39
N ASN A 128 -5.08 5.29 9.29
CA ASN A 128 -5.92 5.33 8.10
C ASN A 128 -5.19 5.88 6.87
N ALA A 129 -4.42 6.96 7.02
CA ALA A 129 -3.59 7.53 5.96
C ALA A 129 -2.51 6.55 5.47
N LEU A 130 -2.06 5.63 6.32
CA LEU A 130 -1.12 4.56 5.98
C LEU A 130 -1.80 3.30 5.41
N GLY A 131 -3.12 3.33 5.19
CA GLY A 131 -3.86 2.22 4.60
C GLY A 131 -4.34 1.17 5.61
N MET A 132 -4.28 1.46 6.92
CA MET A 132 -4.65 0.52 7.99
C MET A 132 -5.89 0.97 8.75
N TYR A 133 -6.76 0.02 9.07
CA TYR A 133 -7.89 0.26 9.97
C TYR A 133 -7.42 0.22 11.42
N VAL A 134 -8.20 0.84 12.31
CA VAL A 134 -8.01 0.67 13.76
C VAL A 134 -9.07 -0.28 14.31
N GLY A 135 -8.64 -1.39 14.92
CA GLY A 135 -9.46 -2.21 15.79
C GLY A 135 -9.59 -1.52 17.15
N LEU A 136 -10.59 -0.66 17.29
CA LEU A 136 -10.71 0.24 18.43
C LEU A 136 -11.53 -0.41 19.54
N LEU A 137 -10.87 -0.69 20.66
CA LEU A 137 -11.56 -1.07 21.89
C LEU A 137 -12.00 0.21 22.63
N PRO A 138 -13.31 0.42 22.86
CA PRO A 138 -13.79 1.58 23.61
C PRO A 138 -13.20 1.69 25.02
N THR A 139 -12.91 0.54 25.63
CA THR A 139 -12.36 0.38 26.98
C THR A 139 -11.87 -1.05 27.15
N TRP A 140 -10.89 -1.29 28.03
CA TRP A 140 -10.53 -2.64 28.46
C TRP A 140 -11.61 -3.27 29.35
N GLY A 141 -11.58 -4.60 29.48
CA GLY A 141 -12.62 -5.38 30.16
C GLY A 141 -12.76 -5.07 31.63
N ARG A 142 -11.63 -4.81 32.28
CA ARG A 142 -11.53 -4.42 33.69
C ARG A 142 -12.52 -3.34 34.10
N TYR A 143 -12.83 -2.39 33.23
CA TYR A 143 -13.65 -1.22 33.59
C TYR A 143 -15.16 -1.47 33.57
N TRP A 144 -15.63 -2.51 32.88
CA TRP A 144 -17.04 -2.96 32.97
C TRP A 144 -17.20 -4.22 33.82
N HIS A 145 -16.10 -4.90 34.15
CA HIS A 145 -16.09 -6.15 34.92
C HIS A 145 -15.68 -5.98 36.38
N ASP A 146 -14.53 -5.34 36.65
CA ASP A 146 -13.90 -5.30 37.97
C ASP A 146 -14.37 -4.08 38.78
N LYS A 147 -14.30 -4.17 40.11
CA LYS A 147 -14.70 -3.10 41.03
C LYS A 147 -13.59 -2.05 41.18
N VAL A 148 -13.48 -1.15 40.22
CA VAL A 148 -12.41 -0.13 40.14
C VAL A 148 -12.79 1.21 40.78
N ARG A 149 -14.06 1.46 41.08
CA ARG A 149 -14.54 2.72 41.68
C ARG A 149 -15.59 2.46 42.75
N ASP A 150 -15.33 2.85 44.00
CA ASP A 150 -16.30 2.77 45.11
C ASP A 150 -16.96 1.39 45.27
N GLY A 151 -16.19 0.31 45.04
CA GLY A 151 -16.69 -1.06 45.10
C GLY A 151 -17.59 -1.47 43.92
N LYS A 152 -17.59 -0.71 42.81
CA LYS A 152 -18.38 -0.94 41.60
C LYS A 152 -17.51 -0.85 40.32
N PRO A 153 -17.95 -1.44 39.20
CA PRO A 153 -17.38 -1.16 37.89
C PRO A 153 -17.52 0.31 37.51
N LEU A 154 -16.61 0.79 36.64
CA LEU A 154 -16.64 2.15 36.12
C LEU A 154 -17.83 2.33 35.15
N PHE A 155 -18.08 1.32 34.32
CA PHE A 155 -19.18 1.31 33.37
C PHE A 155 -20.42 0.63 33.96
N THR A 156 -21.56 1.31 33.81
CA THR A 156 -22.91 0.79 34.02
C THR A 156 -23.64 0.74 32.68
N LYS A 157 -24.84 0.15 32.66
CA LYS A 157 -25.67 0.12 31.45
C LYS A 157 -25.96 1.54 30.94
N GLU A 158 -26.26 2.46 31.84
CA GLU A 158 -26.67 3.83 31.54
C GLU A 158 -25.51 4.64 30.94
N ASN A 159 -24.33 4.59 31.57
CA ASN A 159 -23.19 5.39 31.11
C ASN A 159 -22.47 4.77 29.89
N ALA A 160 -22.52 3.45 29.72
CA ALA A 160 -21.90 2.77 28.58
C ALA A 160 -22.58 3.13 27.26
N GLU A 161 -23.92 3.25 27.23
CA GLU A 161 -24.63 3.65 26.03
C GLU A 161 -24.32 5.10 25.64
N VAL A 162 -24.22 6.01 26.62
CA VAL A 162 -23.86 7.42 26.40
C VAL A 162 -22.44 7.56 25.87
N TYR A 163 -21.48 6.88 26.51
CA TYR A 163 -20.08 6.87 26.08
C TYR A 163 -19.93 6.27 24.67
N GLY A 164 -20.59 5.15 24.40
CA GLY A 164 -20.61 4.53 23.08
C GLY A 164 -21.19 5.45 22.01
N GLU A 165 -22.28 6.15 22.29
CA GLU A 165 -22.86 7.12 21.35
C GLU A 165 -21.91 8.28 21.05
N TRP A 166 -21.21 8.78 22.06
CA TRP A 166 -20.19 9.81 21.87
C TRP A 166 -19.03 9.34 20.99
N LEU A 167 -18.47 8.16 21.27
CA LEU A 167 -17.41 7.55 20.46
C LEU A 167 -17.87 7.31 19.02
N GLY A 168 -19.05 6.73 18.84
CA GLY A 168 -19.62 6.45 17.53
C GLY A 168 -19.80 7.72 16.69
N LYS A 169 -20.18 8.85 17.32
CA LYS A 169 -20.25 10.15 16.63
C LYS A 169 -18.86 10.66 16.25
N ARG A 170 -17.89 10.58 17.16
CA ARG A 170 -16.54 11.12 16.95
C ARG A 170 -15.81 10.43 15.80
N TYR A 171 -15.95 9.10 15.69
CA TYR A 171 -15.21 8.31 14.72
C TYR A 171 -16.06 7.75 13.56
N ARG A 172 -17.25 8.32 13.34
CA ARG A 172 -18.23 7.86 12.33
C ARG A 172 -17.64 7.67 10.92
N ASP A 173 -16.73 8.54 10.53
CA ASP A 173 -16.18 8.60 9.17
C ASP A 173 -14.75 8.06 9.07
N LYS A 174 -14.24 7.42 10.14
CA LYS A 174 -12.87 6.87 10.17
C LYS A 174 -12.85 5.40 9.75
N GLY A 175 -11.70 4.93 9.26
CA GLY A 175 -11.48 3.51 8.97
C GLY A 175 -11.25 2.71 10.25
N LEU A 176 -12.32 2.17 10.84
CA LEU A 176 -12.23 1.38 12.08
C LEU A 176 -13.11 0.12 12.08
N VAL A 177 -12.82 -0.74 13.07
CA VAL A 177 -13.65 -1.86 13.52
C VAL A 177 -13.81 -1.73 15.03
N TRP A 178 -15.03 -1.79 15.54
CA TRP A 178 -15.27 -1.76 16.99
C TRP A 178 -14.98 -3.12 17.62
N ILE A 179 -14.19 -3.13 18.69
CA ILE A 179 -13.88 -4.35 19.44
C ILE A 179 -14.35 -4.13 20.88
N LEU A 180 -15.49 -4.71 21.26
CA LEU A 180 -15.98 -4.62 22.64
C LEU A 180 -15.27 -5.65 23.52
N GLY A 181 -15.51 -5.64 24.84
CA GLY A 181 -14.94 -6.64 25.75
C GLY A 181 -13.59 -6.21 26.33
N GLY A 182 -12.56 -7.05 26.18
CA GLY A 182 -11.18 -6.80 26.64
C GLY A 182 -10.71 -7.76 27.73
N ASP A 183 -10.43 -9.02 27.39
CA ASP A 183 -9.80 -10.04 28.27
C ASP A 183 -10.50 -10.21 29.63
N ARG A 184 -11.84 -10.22 29.61
CA ARG A 184 -12.69 -10.54 30.77
C ARG A 184 -13.86 -11.42 30.33
N SER A 185 -14.21 -12.38 31.18
CA SER A 185 -15.41 -13.18 31.00
C SER A 185 -16.68 -12.34 31.20
N VAL A 186 -17.79 -12.83 30.67
CA VAL A 186 -19.12 -12.27 30.95
C VAL A 186 -19.83 -13.27 31.87
N ASP A 187 -19.83 -12.96 33.15
CA ASP A 187 -20.26 -13.86 34.22
C ASP A 187 -21.70 -13.59 34.67
N THR A 188 -22.21 -12.37 34.41
CA THR A 188 -23.57 -11.96 34.83
C THR A 188 -24.36 -11.34 33.69
N ASP A 189 -25.70 -11.38 33.80
CA ASP A 189 -26.60 -10.70 32.88
C ASP A 189 -26.41 -9.17 32.91
N GLU A 190 -26.00 -8.61 34.05
CA GLU A 190 -25.68 -7.19 34.17
C GLU A 190 -24.47 -6.81 33.30
N GLN A 191 -23.37 -7.57 33.39
CA GLN A 191 -22.20 -7.38 32.53
C GLN A 191 -22.56 -7.53 31.05
N LYS A 192 -23.39 -8.53 30.73
CA LYS A 192 -23.90 -8.74 29.37
C LYS A 192 -24.66 -7.52 28.84
N GLU A 193 -25.49 -6.91 29.68
CA GLU A 193 -26.25 -5.72 29.33
C GLU A 193 -25.39 -4.45 29.25
N ILE A 194 -24.32 -4.31 30.03
CA ILE A 194 -23.34 -3.21 29.89
C ILE A 194 -22.68 -3.27 28.50
N VAL A 195 -22.21 -4.44 28.08
CA VAL A 195 -21.61 -4.65 26.75
C VAL A 195 -22.62 -4.34 25.64
N ARG A 196 -23.86 -4.83 25.76
CA ARG A 196 -24.94 -4.52 24.80
C ARG A 196 -25.28 -3.04 24.75
N ALA A 197 -25.25 -2.35 25.89
CA ALA A 197 -25.47 -0.91 25.97
C ALA A 197 -24.39 -0.12 25.23
N MET A 198 -23.12 -0.49 25.43
CA MET A 198 -22.00 0.05 24.64
C MET A 198 -22.22 -0.15 23.13
N ALA A 199 -22.59 -1.37 22.72
CA ALA A 199 -22.83 -1.69 21.30
C ALA A 199 -23.98 -0.87 20.70
N ARG A 200 -25.07 -0.69 21.45
CA ARG A 200 -26.20 0.18 21.05
C ARG A 200 -25.77 1.63 20.91
N GLY A 201 -25.00 2.14 21.87
CA GLY A 201 -24.44 3.48 21.85
C GLY A 201 -23.61 3.71 20.58
N LEU A 202 -22.61 2.86 20.34
CA LEU A 202 -21.74 2.94 19.16
C LEU A 202 -22.55 2.97 17.86
N ARG A 203 -23.52 2.05 17.71
CA ARG A 203 -24.43 1.96 16.55
C ARG A 203 -25.24 3.24 16.36
N LYS A 204 -25.75 3.81 17.46
CA LYS A 204 -26.51 5.07 17.45
C LYS A 204 -25.63 6.25 17.05
N GLY A 205 -24.38 6.26 17.50
CA GLY A 205 -23.42 7.31 17.21
C GLY A 205 -22.92 7.29 15.76
N ASP A 206 -22.58 6.12 15.24
CA ASP A 206 -22.00 5.96 13.89
C ASP A 206 -23.02 5.61 12.81
N GLY A 207 -24.29 5.40 13.17
CA GLY A 207 -25.36 5.02 12.25
C GLY A 207 -25.24 3.58 11.72
N GLY A 208 -24.46 2.72 12.39
CA GLY A 208 -24.16 1.37 11.94
C GLY A 208 -23.15 1.30 10.80
N ALA A 209 -22.26 2.29 10.71
CA ALA A 209 -21.24 2.35 9.66
C ALA A 209 -20.15 1.27 9.79
N HIS A 210 -19.82 0.86 11.03
CA HIS A 210 -18.69 -0.03 11.29
C HIS A 210 -19.10 -1.41 11.78
N LEU A 211 -18.26 -2.39 11.45
CA LEU A 211 -18.34 -3.74 11.99
C LEU A 211 -17.99 -3.74 13.49
N MET A 212 -18.63 -4.62 14.26
CA MET A 212 -18.34 -4.85 15.67
C MET A 212 -18.03 -6.31 15.98
N THR A 213 -17.12 -6.52 16.93
CA THR A 213 -16.83 -7.82 17.53
C THR A 213 -16.64 -7.70 19.05
N PHE A 214 -16.25 -8.78 19.71
CA PHE A 214 -15.99 -8.84 21.15
C PHE A 214 -14.70 -9.60 21.43
N HIS A 215 -13.76 -8.97 22.12
CA HIS A 215 -12.51 -9.53 22.60
C HIS A 215 -12.75 -10.31 23.92
N PRO A 216 -12.70 -11.66 23.88
CA PRO A 216 -12.98 -12.53 25.03
C PRO A 216 -11.76 -12.66 25.96
N PRO A 217 -11.85 -13.42 27.07
CA PRO A 217 -10.69 -13.81 27.87
C PRO A 217 -9.94 -15.02 27.29
N GLY A 218 -8.73 -15.26 27.80
CA GLY A 218 -7.82 -16.30 27.34
C GLY A 218 -8.47 -17.70 27.27
N GLY A 219 -8.37 -18.35 26.10
CA GLY A 219 -8.96 -19.66 25.80
C GLY A 219 -10.44 -19.64 25.43
N ALA A 220 -11.11 -18.49 25.49
CA ALA A 220 -12.52 -18.34 25.16
C ALA A 220 -12.76 -17.73 23.78
N GLY A 221 -14.04 -17.68 23.40
CA GLY A 221 -14.51 -17.06 22.16
C GLY A 221 -15.78 -16.27 22.42
N SER A 222 -15.92 -15.11 21.78
CA SER A 222 -17.13 -14.27 21.84
C SER A 222 -18.43 -15.02 21.54
N ALA A 223 -18.35 -16.10 20.74
CA ALA A 223 -19.47 -16.96 20.42
C ALA A 223 -20.11 -17.66 21.65
N GLN A 224 -19.39 -17.73 22.77
CA GLN A 224 -19.93 -18.26 24.03
C GLN A 224 -21.08 -17.39 24.59
N TRP A 225 -21.03 -16.07 24.37
CA TRP A 225 -21.97 -15.14 24.99
C TRP A 225 -22.87 -14.42 23.98
N PHE A 226 -22.32 -14.05 22.81
CA PHE A 226 -22.93 -13.08 21.90
C PHE A 226 -23.14 -13.60 20.48
N HIS A 227 -22.98 -14.90 20.23
CA HIS A 227 -23.10 -15.45 18.87
C HIS A 227 -24.43 -15.11 18.19
N ALA A 228 -25.53 -15.14 18.95
CA ALA A 228 -26.87 -14.84 18.45
C ALA A 228 -27.20 -13.33 18.42
N ASP A 229 -26.40 -12.48 19.05
CA ASP A 229 -26.67 -11.05 19.11
C ASP A 229 -26.46 -10.42 17.73
N ALA A 230 -27.41 -9.58 17.30
CA ALA A 230 -27.40 -8.94 15.99
C ALA A 230 -26.29 -7.89 15.83
N TRP A 231 -25.80 -7.32 16.94
CA TRP A 231 -24.73 -6.33 16.91
C TRP A 231 -23.35 -6.95 16.64
N LEU A 232 -23.15 -8.25 16.92
CA LEU A 232 -21.88 -8.94 16.73
C LEU A 232 -21.74 -9.38 15.26
N ASP A 233 -20.95 -8.68 14.47
CA ASP A 233 -20.82 -8.95 13.04
C ASP A 233 -19.95 -10.18 12.75
N PHE A 234 -18.92 -10.42 13.57
CA PHE A 234 -18.08 -11.61 13.50
C PHE A 234 -17.58 -12.02 14.89
N ASN A 235 -17.26 -13.30 15.06
CA ASN A 235 -16.71 -13.81 16.31
C ASN A 235 -15.19 -13.55 16.37
N MET A 236 -14.71 -13.13 17.52
CA MET A 236 -13.29 -13.09 17.87
C MET A 236 -13.00 -14.10 19.00
N ARG A 237 -11.82 -14.71 18.93
CA ARG A 237 -11.24 -15.60 19.95
C ARG A 237 -9.95 -15.00 20.51
N GLN A 238 -9.56 -15.47 21.68
CA GLN A 238 -8.22 -15.31 22.23
C GLN A 238 -7.68 -16.73 22.49
N ASN A 239 -6.97 -17.32 21.52
CA ASN A 239 -6.42 -18.66 21.73
C ASN A 239 -5.08 -18.63 22.50
N GLY A 240 -4.43 -17.47 22.59
CA GLY A 240 -3.16 -17.28 23.31
C GLY A 240 -3.22 -17.53 24.82
N HIS A 241 -2.09 -17.70 25.51
CA HIS A 241 -0.71 -17.72 25.01
C HIS A 241 -0.04 -19.12 25.16
N GLY A 242 -0.81 -20.18 24.90
CA GLY A 242 -0.32 -21.56 24.87
C GLY A 242 0.13 -22.01 23.47
N THR A 243 0.93 -23.08 23.42
CA THR A 243 1.49 -23.66 22.18
C THR A 243 0.70 -24.85 21.62
N GLU A 244 -0.32 -25.31 22.34
CA GLU A 244 -1.08 -26.51 21.99
C GLU A 244 -2.28 -26.21 21.09
N PHE A 245 -2.44 -27.00 20.03
CA PHE A 245 -3.60 -26.91 19.13
C PHE A 245 -4.91 -27.27 19.84
N THR A 246 -4.93 -28.40 20.56
CA THR A 246 -6.14 -28.97 21.16
C THR A 246 -6.59 -28.21 22.40
N GLY A 247 -7.88 -27.94 22.49
CA GLY A 247 -8.50 -27.15 23.56
C GLY A 247 -8.39 -25.64 23.34
N ARG A 248 -7.66 -25.21 22.31
CA ARG A 248 -7.43 -23.79 21.99
C ARG A 248 -7.73 -23.52 20.51
N TYR A 249 -6.76 -23.69 19.62
CA TYR A 249 -6.89 -23.36 18.20
C TYR A 249 -7.89 -24.25 17.45
N ASP A 250 -8.18 -25.48 17.94
CA ASP A 250 -9.29 -26.30 17.41
C ASP A 250 -10.66 -25.64 17.58
N LYS A 251 -10.80 -24.72 18.53
CA LYS A 251 -12.06 -24.00 18.79
C LYS A 251 -12.36 -22.93 17.74
N THR A 252 -11.37 -22.47 16.97
CA THR A 252 -11.61 -21.63 15.79
C THR A 252 -12.54 -22.35 14.80
N ARG A 253 -12.31 -23.66 14.58
CA ARG A 253 -13.21 -24.50 13.78
C ARG A 253 -14.60 -24.62 14.40
N ALA A 254 -14.68 -24.80 15.71
CA ALA A 254 -15.95 -24.92 16.41
C ALA A 254 -16.82 -23.68 16.22
N ASP A 255 -16.23 -22.47 16.28
CA ASP A 255 -16.96 -21.22 16.03
C ASP A 255 -17.28 -21.00 14.55
N TYR A 256 -16.42 -21.46 13.62
CA TYR A 256 -16.72 -21.52 12.20
C TYR A 256 -17.96 -22.41 11.92
N ASP A 257 -18.11 -23.56 12.57
CA ASP A 257 -19.24 -24.46 12.28
C ASP A 257 -20.58 -24.01 12.92
N ARG A 258 -20.60 -22.92 13.69
CA ARG A 258 -21.83 -22.44 14.36
C ARG A 258 -22.87 -21.87 13.39
N THR A 259 -24.11 -21.89 13.89
CA THR A 259 -25.27 -21.24 13.27
C THR A 259 -25.89 -20.21 14.24
N PRO A 260 -26.32 -19.02 13.76
CA PRO A 260 -26.22 -18.54 12.38
C PRO A 260 -24.76 -18.29 11.96
N THR A 261 -24.46 -18.54 10.68
CA THR A 261 -23.10 -18.39 10.16
C THR A 261 -22.57 -16.95 10.35
N LYS A 262 -21.41 -16.84 11.00
CA LYS A 262 -20.64 -15.60 11.16
C LYS A 262 -19.15 -15.87 10.86
N PRO A 263 -18.40 -14.86 10.40
CA PRO A 263 -16.94 -14.97 10.29
C PRO A 263 -16.31 -15.19 11.67
N VAL A 264 -15.11 -15.77 11.72
CA VAL A 264 -14.31 -15.96 12.94
C VAL A 264 -12.87 -15.51 12.73
N ILE A 265 -12.25 -14.96 13.76
CA ILE A 265 -10.83 -14.59 13.81
C ILE A 265 -10.22 -14.91 15.19
N ASP A 266 -8.93 -15.22 15.23
CA ASP A 266 -8.14 -15.15 16.47
C ASP A 266 -7.56 -13.74 16.63
N GLY A 267 -8.11 -12.99 17.58
CA GLY A 267 -7.76 -11.61 17.86
C GLY A 267 -6.59 -11.44 18.81
N GLU A 268 -6.22 -12.50 19.53
CA GLU A 268 -5.08 -12.53 20.45
C GLU A 268 -4.55 -13.99 20.60
N PRO A 269 -3.67 -14.42 19.67
CA PRO A 269 -3.00 -15.71 19.75
C PRO A 269 -1.81 -15.66 20.72
N ILE A 270 -0.94 -16.67 20.69
CA ILE A 270 0.37 -16.56 21.33
C ILE A 270 1.16 -15.40 20.72
N TYR A 271 1.70 -14.53 21.58
CA TYR A 271 2.56 -13.43 21.16
C TYR A 271 4.00 -13.88 21.01
N GLU A 272 4.78 -13.26 20.14
CA GLU A 272 6.21 -13.51 20.00
C GLU A 272 6.97 -12.96 21.22
N GLY A 273 7.93 -13.72 21.74
CA GLY A 273 8.71 -13.35 22.91
C GLY A 273 7.92 -13.36 24.23
N HIS A 274 6.71 -13.90 24.25
CA HIS A 274 5.87 -13.97 25.45
C HIS A 274 6.21 -15.23 26.27
N PRO A 275 6.23 -15.15 27.61
CA PRO A 275 6.30 -16.33 28.46
C PRO A 275 5.22 -17.36 28.09
N ILE A 276 5.61 -18.56 27.68
CA ILE A 276 4.62 -19.58 27.25
C ILE A 276 3.73 -19.90 28.45
N SER A 277 2.41 -19.74 28.28
CA SER A 277 1.41 -19.90 29.34
C SER A 277 1.74 -19.12 30.63
N PHE A 278 2.34 -17.94 30.51
CA PHE A 278 2.78 -17.11 31.64
C PHE A 278 3.81 -17.79 32.58
N ASN A 279 4.52 -18.80 32.09
CA ASN A 279 5.46 -19.59 32.90
C ASN A 279 6.82 -19.73 32.21
N ALA A 280 7.54 -18.61 32.09
CA ALA A 280 8.86 -18.57 31.45
C ALA A 280 9.87 -19.52 32.12
N LYS A 281 9.80 -19.68 33.45
CA LYS A 281 10.71 -20.54 34.21
C LYS A 281 10.63 -22.00 33.78
N ALA A 282 9.44 -22.51 33.46
CA ALA A 282 9.25 -23.91 33.07
C ALA A 282 9.21 -24.11 31.56
N LEU A 283 8.65 -23.15 30.81
CA LEU A 283 8.30 -23.34 29.40
C LEU A 283 9.09 -22.42 28.46
N GLY A 284 9.85 -21.46 28.98
CA GLY A 284 10.56 -20.47 28.18
C GLY A 284 9.64 -19.45 27.51
N HIS A 285 10.15 -18.82 26.45
CA HIS A 285 9.44 -17.82 25.67
C HIS A 285 9.09 -18.37 24.29
N SER A 286 7.98 -17.91 23.75
CA SER A 286 7.56 -18.20 22.38
C SER A 286 8.48 -17.56 21.36
N VAL A 287 8.62 -18.21 20.21
CA VAL A 287 9.41 -17.75 19.06
C VAL A 287 8.54 -17.60 17.82
N ALA A 288 9.09 -17.01 16.75
CA ALA A 288 8.41 -16.85 15.47
C ALA A 288 7.73 -18.14 14.95
N ALA A 289 8.34 -19.31 15.18
CA ALA A 289 7.74 -20.60 14.77
C ALA A 289 6.43 -20.92 15.53
N ASP A 290 6.32 -20.55 16.80
CA ASP A 290 5.09 -20.74 17.58
C ASP A 290 3.97 -19.84 17.06
N VAL A 291 4.31 -18.60 16.72
CA VAL A 291 3.38 -17.62 16.12
C VAL A 291 2.90 -18.07 14.73
N ARG A 292 3.80 -18.56 13.87
CA ARG A 292 3.41 -19.08 12.55
C ARG A 292 2.47 -20.28 12.68
N ARG A 293 2.68 -21.19 13.64
CA ARG A 293 1.75 -22.31 13.85
C ARG A 293 0.35 -21.84 14.19
N ALA A 294 0.22 -20.92 15.15
CA ALA A 294 -1.06 -20.31 15.50
C ALA A 294 -1.75 -19.70 14.26
N LEU A 295 -1.03 -18.86 13.52
CA LEU A 295 -1.49 -18.25 12.27
C LEU A 295 -2.09 -19.26 11.29
N TYR A 296 -1.33 -20.30 10.92
CA TYR A 296 -1.81 -21.25 9.92
C TYR A 296 -2.88 -22.19 10.46
N TRP A 297 -2.87 -22.52 11.76
CA TRP A 297 -3.95 -23.26 12.39
C TRP A 297 -5.27 -22.50 12.30
N ASP A 298 -5.31 -21.23 12.69
CA ASP A 298 -6.54 -20.45 12.63
C ASP A 298 -7.02 -20.26 11.20
N LEU A 299 -6.12 -19.87 10.30
CA LEU A 299 -6.46 -19.66 8.90
C LEU A 299 -7.03 -20.94 8.28
N PHE A 300 -6.37 -22.08 8.44
CA PHE A 300 -6.79 -23.32 7.77
C PHE A 300 -7.96 -24.00 8.47
N THR A 301 -8.29 -23.60 9.71
CA THR A 301 -9.50 -24.05 10.42
C THR A 301 -10.70 -23.12 10.23
N GLY A 302 -10.55 -22.03 9.47
CA GLY A 302 -11.66 -21.24 8.96
C GLY A 302 -11.63 -19.75 9.29
N ALA A 303 -10.62 -19.25 9.99
CA ALA A 303 -10.50 -17.83 10.26
C ALA A 303 -10.34 -17.01 8.98
N PHE A 304 -10.98 -15.83 8.91
CA PHE A 304 -10.89 -14.95 7.74
C PHE A 304 -9.63 -14.07 7.70
N GLY A 305 -8.89 -14.05 8.81
CA GLY A 305 -7.68 -13.28 9.04
C GLY A 305 -7.03 -13.76 10.34
N HIS A 306 -6.07 -12.99 10.85
CA HIS A 306 -5.34 -13.29 12.08
C HIS A 306 -4.71 -12.02 12.66
N THR A 307 -4.55 -11.96 13.97
CA THR A 307 -3.83 -10.87 14.65
C THR A 307 -2.48 -11.37 15.18
N TYR A 308 -1.41 -10.62 14.93
CA TYR A 308 -0.12 -10.79 15.56
C TYR A 308 -0.02 -9.99 16.86
N GLY A 309 0.80 -10.47 17.79
CA GLY A 309 1.33 -9.58 18.81
C GLY A 309 2.72 -10.00 19.25
N HIS A 310 3.41 -9.07 19.89
CA HIS A 310 4.73 -9.27 20.45
C HIS A 310 4.73 -8.78 21.90
N HIS A 311 5.36 -9.53 22.80
CA HIS A 311 5.31 -9.31 24.25
C HIS A 311 5.75 -7.89 24.67
N SER A 312 6.80 -7.36 24.06
CA SER A 312 7.24 -5.99 24.32
C SER A 312 6.37 -4.91 23.66
N VAL A 313 5.71 -5.21 22.53
CA VAL A 313 5.03 -4.20 21.69
C VAL A 313 3.64 -3.89 22.21
N TRP A 314 2.86 -4.90 22.63
CA TRP A 314 1.48 -4.66 23.08
C TRP A 314 1.42 -3.66 24.26
N GLN A 315 2.44 -3.70 25.12
CA GLN A 315 2.62 -2.83 26.29
C GLN A 315 3.60 -1.66 26.04
N PHE A 316 4.16 -1.52 24.84
CA PHE A 316 5.18 -0.52 24.49
C PHE A 316 6.30 -0.40 25.55
N TRP A 317 6.84 -1.54 25.99
CA TRP A 317 7.78 -1.56 27.11
C TRP A 317 9.11 -0.88 26.76
N THR A 318 9.61 -0.09 27.70
CA THR A 318 10.96 0.49 27.68
C THR A 318 11.66 0.18 29.01
N PRO A 319 13.01 0.18 29.06
CA PRO A 319 13.75 -0.07 30.30
C PRO A 319 13.48 0.92 31.44
N ARG A 320 12.75 2.01 31.17
CA ARG A 320 12.37 3.02 32.17
C ARG A 320 11.01 2.74 32.80
N ALA A 321 10.25 1.78 32.28
CA ALA A 321 8.93 1.42 32.76
C ALA A 321 8.95 0.08 33.50
N GLU A 322 8.07 -0.06 34.48
CA GLU A 322 7.84 -1.35 35.15
C GLU A 322 7.36 -2.39 34.12
N PRO A 323 8.04 -3.56 34.05
CA PRO A 323 7.71 -4.59 33.08
C PRO A 323 6.45 -5.37 33.46
N VAL A 324 5.64 -5.71 32.46
CA VAL A 324 4.60 -6.74 32.63
C VAL A 324 5.15 -8.07 32.11
N ASN A 325 5.26 -9.05 33.02
CA ASN A 325 5.75 -10.41 32.75
C ASN A 325 7.11 -10.46 32.02
N ASP A 326 8.06 -9.62 32.46
CA ASP A 326 9.49 -9.68 32.07
C ASP A 326 9.78 -9.72 30.55
N PRO A 327 9.51 -8.64 29.79
CA PRO A 327 9.85 -8.55 28.38
C PRO A 327 11.36 -8.60 28.14
N LEU A 328 11.76 -9.27 27.07
CA LEU A 328 13.18 -9.55 26.78
C LEU A 328 13.93 -8.37 26.15
N VAL A 329 13.22 -7.54 25.38
CA VAL A 329 13.78 -6.41 24.62
C VAL A 329 12.81 -5.22 24.61
N PRO A 330 13.29 -3.98 24.42
CA PRO A 330 12.41 -2.81 24.25
C PRO A 330 11.49 -2.94 23.03
N TRP A 331 10.33 -2.28 23.08
CA TRP A 331 9.32 -2.37 22.01
C TRP A 331 9.86 -1.95 20.63
N ALA A 332 10.72 -0.92 20.59
CA ALA A 332 11.28 -0.40 19.34
C ALA A 332 12.19 -1.42 18.65
N GLU A 333 12.94 -2.23 19.42
CA GLU A 333 13.74 -3.34 18.90
C GLU A 333 12.84 -4.51 18.48
N ALA A 334 11.83 -4.82 19.30
CA ALA A 334 10.85 -5.87 19.03
C ALA A 334 10.05 -5.68 17.73
N LEU A 335 9.99 -4.46 17.19
CA LEU A 335 9.39 -4.19 15.89
C LEU A 335 10.02 -4.99 14.74
N ASP A 336 11.30 -5.35 14.88
CA ASP A 336 12.07 -6.12 13.91
C ASP A 336 12.03 -7.64 14.16
N ALA A 337 11.24 -8.10 15.14
CA ALA A 337 11.09 -9.52 15.42
C ALA A 337 10.66 -10.30 14.16
N PRO A 338 11.22 -11.52 13.91
CA PRO A 338 10.99 -12.24 12.67
C PRO A 338 9.52 -12.52 12.38
N GLY A 339 8.70 -12.84 13.39
CA GLY A 339 7.27 -13.12 13.20
C GLY A 339 6.54 -11.96 12.53
N ALA A 340 6.79 -10.72 12.96
CA ALA A 340 6.16 -9.53 12.39
C ALA A 340 6.37 -9.39 10.87
N ASN A 341 7.50 -9.85 10.34
CA ASN A 341 7.81 -9.81 8.91
C ASN A 341 7.31 -11.05 8.14
N GLN A 342 6.94 -12.12 8.85
CA GLN A 342 6.60 -13.42 8.24
C GLN A 342 5.10 -13.59 7.99
N LEU A 343 4.23 -12.98 8.80
CA LEU A 343 2.78 -13.15 8.66
C LEU A 343 2.23 -12.67 7.32
N VAL A 344 2.85 -11.66 6.72
CA VAL A 344 2.47 -11.15 5.38
C VAL A 344 2.53 -12.25 4.32
N HIS A 345 3.37 -13.27 4.49
CA HIS A 345 3.48 -14.39 3.57
C HIS A 345 2.22 -15.26 3.56
N ALA A 346 1.55 -15.43 4.71
CA ALA A 346 0.29 -16.17 4.78
C ALA A 346 -0.85 -15.43 4.06
N ARG A 347 -0.91 -14.09 4.23
CA ARG A 347 -1.84 -13.24 3.47
C ARG A 347 -1.62 -13.39 1.96
N ARG A 348 -0.38 -13.20 1.50
CA ARG A 348 -0.03 -13.33 0.08
C ARG A 348 -0.33 -14.71 -0.47
N LEU A 349 -0.09 -15.77 0.31
CA LEU A 349 -0.45 -17.13 -0.06
C LEU A 349 -1.95 -17.28 -0.28
N LEU A 350 -2.77 -16.83 0.67
CA LEU A 350 -4.22 -16.99 0.57
C LEU A 350 -4.85 -16.09 -0.50
N GLU A 351 -4.33 -14.87 -0.70
CA GLU A 351 -4.74 -13.97 -1.78
C GLU A 351 -4.29 -14.46 -3.17
N SER A 352 -3.32 -15.40 -3.25
CA SER A 352 -2.90 -16.01 -4.52
C SER A 352 -3.86 -17.09 -5.04
N ARG A 353 -4.91 -17.43 -4.30
CA ARG A 353 -5.94 -18.43 -4.64
C ARG A 353 -7.35 -17.86 -4.40
N PRO A 354 -8.44 -18.53 -4.82
CA PRO A 354 -9.80 -18.08 -4.55
C PRO A 354 -10.08 -17.89 -3.04
N PHE A 355 -10.04 -16.64 -2.59
CA PHE A 355 -10.09 -16.31 -1.17
C PHE A 355 -11.47 -16.56 -0.55
N LEU A 356 -12.52 -16.08 -1.21
CA LEU A 356 -13.90 -16.08 -0.67
C LEU A 356 -14.57 -17.45 -0.70
N THR A 357 -14.01 -18.42 -1.42
CA THR A 357 -14.56 -19.77 -1.54
C THR A 357 -13.77 -20.81 -0.73
N ARG A 358 -12.81 -20.35 0.08
CA ARG A 358 -11.98 -21.19 0.94
C ARG A 358 -12.79 -21.81 2.08
N VAL A 359 -12.55 -23.10 2.32
CA VAL A 359 -13.17 -23.89 3.40
C VAL A 359 -12.14 -24.73 4.15
N PRO A 360 -12.28 -24.92 5.47
CA PRO A 360 -11.44 -25.84 6.24
C PRO A 360 -11.80 -27.30 5.91
N ASP A 361 -10.82 -28.12 5.53
CA ASP A 361 -11.06 -29.52 5.13
C ASP A 361 -9.87 -30.44 5.42
N ASP A 362 -9.82 -30.97 6.64
CA ASP A 362 -8.81 -31.96 7.05
C ASP A 362 -8.96 -33.30 6.32
N THR A 363 -10.04 -33.54 5.58
CA THR A 363 -10.19 -34.79 4.80
C THR A 363 -9.27 -34.85 3.58
N VAL A 364 -8.50 -33.78 3.32
CA VAL A 364 -7.33 -33.77 2.43
C VAL A 364 -6.19 -34.62 3.00
N LEU A 365 -6.03 -34.67 4.32
CA LEU A 365 -5.01 -35.48 4.96
C LEU A 365 -5.43 -36.95 5.00
N VAL A 366 -4.52 -37.84 4.64
CA VAL A 366 -4.71 -39.29 4.85
C VAL A 366 -4.27 -39.60 6.27
N THR A 367 -5.20 -40.14 7.06
CA THR A 367 -4.91 -40.58 8.42
C THR A 367 -4.00 -41.80 8.42
N ASP A 368 -2.97 -41.77 9.24
CA ASP A 368 -2.09 -42.91 9.49
C ASP A 368 -2.72 -43.84 10.54
N ARG A 369 -2.21 -45.07 10.63
CA ARG A 369 -2.60 -46.05 11.67
C ARG A 369 -2.26 -45.54 13.07
N VAL A 370 -1.14 -44.82 13.19
CA VAL A 370 -0.75 -44.17 14.43
C VAL A 370 -1.24 -42.73 14.37
N ALA A 371 -2.17 -42.36 15.25
CA ALA A 371 -2.79 -41.03 15.25
C ALA A 371 -1.77 -39.88 15.30
N THR A 372 -0.63 -40.08 15.97
CA THR A 372 0.47 -39.10 16.05
C THR A 372 1.44 -39.12 14.86
N ALA A 373 1.35 -40.11 13.97
CA ALA A 373 2.22 -40.27 12.81
C ALA A 373 1.74 -39.49 11.57
N VAL A 374 0.42 -39.26 11.38
CA VAL A 374 -0.27 -38.15 10.64
C VAL A 374 -1.79 -38.39 10.86
N PRO A 375 -2.69 -37.43 11.15
CA PRO A 375 -2.52 -36.00 11.45
C PRO A 375 -2.24 -35.81 12.94
N GLY A 376 -1.11 -35.17 13.27
CA GLY A 376 -0.63 -35.01 14.66
C GLY A 376 -1.66 -34.39 15.61
N ALA A 377 -1.40 -34.45 16.91
CA ALA A 377 -2.16 -33.73 17.95
C ALA A 377 -1.24 -32.72 18.66
N GLY A 378 -1.84 -31.78 19.38
CA GLY A 378 -1.08 -30.78 20.14
C GLY A 378 -0.19 -29.90 19.23
N ARG A 379 1.01 -29.57 19.71
CA ARG A 379 1.95 -28.65 19.05
C ARG A 379 2.27 -28.94 17.57
N TYR A 380 2.08 -30.17 17.09
CA TYR A 380 2.46 -30.60 15.74
C TYR A 380 1.27 -31.00 14.85
N ARG A 381 0.07 -30.48 15.13
CA ARG A 381 -1.12 -30.70 14.29
C ARG A 381 -0.92 -30.17 12.87
N PHE A 382 -1.02 -31.05 11.89
CA PHE A 382 -1.17 -30.66 10.48
C PHE A 382 -2.60 -30.20 10.26
N VAL A 383 -2.86 -29.20 9.43
CA VAL A 383 -4.22 -28.76 9.11
C VAL A 383 -4.35 -28.52 7.61
N ALA A 384 -5.55 -28.68 7.06
CA ALA A 384 -5.78 -28.48 5.64
C ALA A 384 -6.98 -27.58 5.34
N THR A 385 -6.86 -26.84 4.24
CA THR A 385 -7.93 -26.00 3.67
C THR A 385 -8.00 -26.21 2.17
N ARG A 386 -9.13 -25.93 1.56
CA ARG A 386 -9.29 -26.00 0.10
C ARG A 386 -10.26 -24.95 -0.41
N ASP A 387 -10.22 -24.73 -1.72
CA ASP A 387 -11.32 -24.08 -2.43
C ASP A 387 -12.53 -25.03 -2.47
N SER A 388 -13.72 -24.48 -2.21
CA SER A 388 -14.97 -25.24 -2.21
C SER A 388 -15.27 -25.91 -3.56
N SER A 389 -14.83 -25.32 -4.69
CA SER A 389 -14.96 -25.91 -6.02
C SER A 389 -13.91 -26.99 -6.34
N GLY A 390 -12.93 -27.19 -5.44
CA GLY A 390 -11.82 -28.12 -5.64
C GLY A 390 -10.66 -27.53 -6.43
N GLY A 391 -10.68 -26.24 -6.81
CA GLY A 391 -9.63 -25.67 -7.66
C GLY A 391 -8.23 -25.69 -7.03
N CYS A 392 -8.13 -25.69 -5.70
CA CYS A 392 -6.87 -25.89 -4.99
C CYS A 392 -7.10 -26.46 -3.58
N ALA A 393 -6.09 -27.13 -3.03
CA ALA A 393 -6.00 -27.53 -1.63
C ALA A 393 -4.63 -27.13 -1.05
N MET A 394 -4.58 -26.87 0.25
CA MET A 394 -3.35 -26.53 0.97
C MET A 394 -3.27 -27.31 2.26
N VAL A 395 -2.06 -27.75 2.62
CA VAL A 395 -1.78 -28.42 3.89
C VAL A 395 -0.65 -27.69 4.60
N TYR A 396 -0.91 -27.20 5.82
CA TYR A 396 0.13 -26.68 6.69
C TYR A 396 0.77 -27.82 7.48
N ALA A 397 2.09 -27.94 7.32
CA ALA A 397 2.96 -28.87 8.02
C ALA A 397 3.79 -28.09 9.05
N PRO A 398 3.46 -28.15 10.35
CA PRO A 398 4.21 -27.42 11.39
C PRO A 398 5.62 -27.97 11.63
N VAL A 399 5.92 -29.16 11.11
CA VAL A 399 7.19 -29.88 11.24
C VAL A 399 7.54 -30.53 9.90
N GLY A 400 8.83 -30.55 9.56
CA GLY A 400 9.34 -31.18 8.34
C GLY A 400 9.31 -32.72 8.36
N ARG A 401 8.11 -33.33 8.38
CA ARG A 401 7.91 -34.78 8.28
C ARG A 401 7.05 -35.14 7.06
N ALA A 402 7.32 -36.28 6.44
CA ALA A 402 6.49 -36.80 5.35
C ALA A 402 5.03 -37.02 5.78
N PHE A 403 4.10 -36.80 4.86
CA PHE A 403 2.68 -37.05 5.06
C PHE A 403 1.97 -37.37 3.74
N LYS A 404 0.79 -38.01 3.85
CA LYS A 404 -0.03 -38.38 2.70
C LYS A 404 -1.26 -37.50 2.59
N VAL A 405 -1.63 -37.19 1.34
CA VAL A 405 -2.83 -36.42 1.00
C VAL A 405 -3.68 -37.18 0.00
N ARG A 406 -5.00 -36.94 0.06
CA ARG A 406 -6.00 -37.38 -0.91
C ARG A 406 -5.99 -36.44 -2.10
N MET A 407 -5.58 -36.94 -3.27
CA MET A 407 -5.47 -36.12 -4.47
C MET A 407 -6.85 -35.73 -5.00
N ASP A 408 -7.85 -36.61 -4.84
CA ASP A 408 -9.26 -36.44 -5.26
C ASP A 408 -9.99 -35.26 -4.60
N LYS A 409 -9.32 -34.53 -3.70
CA LYS A 409 -9.81 -33.28 -3.11
C LYS A 409 -9.54 -32.04 -3.95
N VAL A 410 -8.70 -32.18 -4.97
CA VAL A 410 -8.46 -31.17 -6.00
C VAL A 410 -9.22 -31.59 -7.27
N SER A 411 -9.71 -30.63 -8.05
CA SER A 411 -10.36 -30.88 -9.34
C SER A 411 -9.35 -31.11 -10.48
N GLY A 412 -9.86 -31.53 -11.64
CA GLY A 412 -9.04 -31.73 -12.84
C GLY A 412 -8.31 -33.08 -12.87
N GLU A 413 -7.74 -33.44 -14.01
CA GLU A 413 -7.03 -34.72 -14.18
C GLU A 413 -5.58 -34.68 -13.67
N GLN A 414 -5.03 -33.47 -13.53
CA GLN A 414 -3.64 -33.21 -13.17
C GLN A 414 -3.58 -32.20 -12.03
N VAL A 415 -2.80 -32.51 -11.00
CA VAL A 415 -2.55 -31.66 -9.84
C VAL A 415 -1.12 -31.15 -9.88
N ARG A 416 -0.97 -29.83 -9.95
CA ARG A 416 0.32 -29.15 -9.83
C ARG A 416 0.63 -28.90 -8.36
N ALA A 417 1.79 -29.33 -7.90
CA ALA A 417 2.16 -29.23 -6.48
C ALA A 417 3.34 -28.31 -6.24
N TRP A 418 3.32 -27.62 -5.09
CA TRP A 418 4.34 -26.68 -4.66
C TRP A 418 4.67 -26.84 -3.18
N TRP A 419 5.92 -26.55 -2.84
CA TRP A 419 6.29 -26.21 -1.47
C TRP A 419 6.35 -24.70 -1.32
N PHE A 420 5.57 -24.17 -0.38
CA PHE A 420 5.63 -22.78 0.03
C PHE A 420 6.30 -22.69 1.41
N ASN A 421 7.27 -21.78 1.55
CA ASN A 421 8.02 -21.55 2.78
C ASN A 421 7.40 -20.37 3.55
N PRO A 422 6.74 -20.61 4.70
CA PRO A 422 6.11 -19.55 5.49
C PRO A 422 7.07 -18.51 6.09
N ARG A 423 8.38 -18.80 6.14
CA ARG A 423 9.39 -17.96 6.78
C ARG A 423 9.91 -16.84 5.88
N ASP A 424 9.83 -17.02 4.57
CA ASP A 424 10.37 -16.07 3.58
C ASP A 424 9.43 -15.85 2.37
N GLY A 425 8.33 -16.60 2.28
CA GLY A 425 7.35 -16.50 1.21
C GLY A 425 7.82 -17.07 -0.13
N SER A 426 8.93 -17.81 -0.18
CA SER A 426 9.37 -18.51 -1.39
C SER A 426 8.47 -19.70 -1.72
N ALA A 427 8.33 -20.00 -3.01
CA ALA A 427 7.58 -21.15 -3.51
C ALA A 427 8.40 -21.91 -4.53
N THR A 428 8.47 -23.23 -4.38
CA THR A 428 9.19 -24.15 -5.28
C THR A 428 8.21 -25.16 -5.85
N GLU A 429 8.14 -25.23 -7.18
CA GLU A 429 7.33 -26.23 -7.86
C GLU A 429 7.95 -27.62 -7.70
N ILE A 430 7.12 -28.62 -7.35
CA ILE A 430 7.54 -30.00 -7.14
C ILE A 430 7.22 -30.84 -8.40
N GLY A 431 6.21 -30.43 -9.17
CA GLY A 431 5.81 -31.06 -10.43
C GLY A 431 4.29 -31.19 -10.58
N SER A 432 3.87 -31.86 -11.65
CA SER A 432 2.47 -32.22 -11.91
C SER A 432 2.26 -33.72 -11.73
N PHE A 433 1.13 -34.09 -11.13
CA PHE A 433 0.81 -35.48 -10.79
C PHE A 433 -0.61 -35.83 -11.21
N ALA A 434 -0.82 -37.08 -11.63
CA ALA A 434 -2.17 -37.58 -11.91
C ALA A 434 -3.05 -37.45 -10.66
N ASN A 435 -4.29 -37.00 -10.86
CA ASN A 435 -5.24 -36.77 -9.79
C ASN A 435 -5.93 -38.07 -9.33
N THR A 436 -5.17 -39.00 -8.77
CA THR A 436 -5.68 -40.32 -8.38
C THR A 436 -5.12 -40.78 -7.04
N GLY A 437 -6.00 -41.26 -6.16
CA GLY A 437 -5.64 -41.93 -4.92
C GLY A 437 -4.94 -41.02 -3.88
N ALA A 438 -4.13 -41.66 -3.05
CA ALA A 438 -3.33 -40.99 -2.03
C ALA A 438 -1.89 -40.79 -2.51
N ARG A 439 -1.28 -39.66 -2.18
CA ARG A 439 0.12 -39.35 -2.51
C ARG A 439 0.89 -38.89 -1.28
N GLU A 440 2.11 -39.39 -1.13
CA GLU A 440 3.04 -38.94 -0.10
C GLU A 440 3.86 -37.74 -0.58
N PHE A 441 4.04 -36.77 0.31
CA PHE A 441 4.87 -35.59 0.11
C PHE A 441 5.85 -35.45 1.27
N VAL A 442 7.09 -35.08 0.94
CA VAL A 442 8.18 -34.88 1.91
C VAL A 442 8.58 -33.40 1.91
N PRO A 443 8.44 -32.68 3.03
CA PRO A 443 8.90 -31.29 3.13
C PRO A 443 10.39 -31.16 2.78
N PRO A 444 10.84 -30.06 2.15
CA PRO A 444 12.21 -29.91 1.66
C PRO A 444 13.31 -30.04 2.71
N ALA A 445 13.00 -29.72 3.98
CA ALA A 445 13.96 -29.82 5.07
C ALA A 445 13.28 -30.41 6.32
N PRO A 446 13.91 -31.38 7.02
CA PRO A 446 13.43 -31.88 8.29
C PRO A 446 13.74 -30.90 9.44
N GLY A 447 12.81 -30.74 10.39
CA GLY A 447 13.04 -29.95 11.60
C GLY A 447 11.76 -29.50 12.30
N GLU A 448 11.80 -29.37 13.63
CA GLU A 448 10.65 -29.03 14.48
C GLU A 448 10.19 -27.56 14.38
N HIS A 449 11.05 -26.68 13.86
CA HIS A 449 10.75 -25.27 13.62
C HIS A 449 10.76 -24.91 12.12
N LEU A 450 10.89 -25.92 11.26
CA LEU A 450 10.89 -25.78 9.81
C LEU A 450 9.53 -26.20 9.26
N ASP A 451 8.57 -25.29 9.39
CA ASP A 451 7.22 -25.42 8.86
C ASP A 451 7.13 -25.21 7.34
N TRP A 452 6.15 -25.85 6.70
CA TRP A 452 5.95 -25.78 5.26
C TRP A 452 4.46 -25.77 4.93
N VAL A 453 4.09 -25.18 3.79
CA VAL A 453 2.76 -25.37 3.22
C VAL A 453 2.90 -26.13 1.92
N LEU A 454 2.25 -27.30 1.82
CA LEU A 454 2.02 -27.96 0.54
C LEU A 454 0.84 -27.27 -0.13
N VAL A 455 1.03 -26.81 -1.36
CA VAL A 455 -0.05 -26.25 -2.18
C VAL A 455 -0.28 -27.17 -3.37
N LEU A 456 -1.54 -27.57 -3.56
CA LEU A 456 -2.01 -28.44 -4.63
C LEU A 456 -3.02 -27.67 -5.47
N ASP A 457 -2.73 -27.48 -6.75
CA ASP A 457 -3.60 -26.76 -7.67
C ASP A 457 -4.13 -27.70 -8.73
N ASP A 458 -5.39 -27.51 -9.12
CA ASP A 458 -5.87 -28.01 -10.41
C ASP A 458 -5.02 -27.36 -11.51
N ALA A 459 -4.25 -28.17 -12.25
CA ALA A 459 -3.30 -27.67 -13.23
C ALA A 459 -3.98 -26.82 -14.32
N ALA A 460 -5.27 -27.07 -14.62
CA ALA A 460 -6.02 -26.30 -15.61
C ALA A 460 -6.32 -24.86 -15.15
N ARG A 461 -6.31 -24.59 -13.84
CA ARG A 461 -6.58 -23.25 -13.28
C ARG A 461 -5.42 -22.28 -13.47
N LYS A 462 -4.21 -22.77 -13.75
CA LYS A 462 -3.01 -21.96 -14.04
C LYS A 462 -2.75 -20.85 -13.00
N TYR A 463 -2.98 -21.14 -11.72
CA TYR A 463 -2.63 -20.20 -10.66
C TYR A 463 -1.12 -19.88 -10.68
N PRO A 464 -0.71 -18.66 -10.28
CA PRO A 464 0.70 -18.32 -10.17
C PRO A 464 1.37 -19.12 -9.05
N PRO A 465 2.72 -19.07 -8.96
CA PRO A 465 3.43 -19.58 -7.79
C PRO A 465 2.78 -19.09 -6.49
N PRO A 466 2.55 -19.97 -5.50
CA PRO A 466 1.95 -19.58 -4.23
C PRO A 466 2.63 -18.37 -3.58
N GLY A 467 1.85 -17.46 -3.01
CA GLY A 467 2.39 -16.23 -2.40
C GLY A 467 2.82 -15.16 -3.40
N ARG A 468 2.73 -15.44 -4.70
CA ARG A 468 2.69 -14.41 -5.74
C ARG A 468 1.24 -14.11 -6.03
N ALA A 469 0.87 -12.83 -6.04
CA ALA A 469 -0.49 -12.43 -6.37
C ALA A 469 -0.95 -13.13 -7.66
N GLY A 470 -2.19 -13.63 -7.67
CA GLY A 470 -2.95 -13.97 -8.87
C GLY A 470 -2.84 -12.80 -9.82
N ALA A 471 -1.91 -12.88 -10.76
CA ALA A 471 -1.52 -11.69 -11.47
C ALA A 471 -2.67 -11.30 -12.42
N ALA A 472 -3.43 -10.25 -12.09
CA ALA A 472 -3.26 -9.09 -12.95
C ALA A 472 -1.74 -8.88 -13.00
N PRO A 473 -1.11 -8.94 -14.19
CA PRO A 473 0.35 -9.01 -14.34
C PRO A 473 1.00 -8.14 -13.25
N PRO A 474 2.07 -8.60 -12.55
CA PRO A 474 2.74 -7.74 -11.58
C PRO A 474 2.84 -6.38 -12.24
N PRO A 475 2.42 -5.25 -11.60
CA PRO A 475 2.52 -3.96 -12.29
C PRO A 475 3.93 -3.93 -12.84
N LYS A 476 4.07 -4.00 -14.18
CA LYS A 476 5.35 -4.33 -14.79
C LYS A 476 6.30 -3.32 -14.21
N LYS A 477 7.36 -3.76 -13.51
CA LYS A 477 8.15 -2.91 -12.61
C LYS A 477 8.25 -1.52 -13.22
N ARG A 478 7.42 -0.60 -12.73
CA ARG A 478 7.25 0.68 -13.41
C ARG A 478 8.54 1.41 -13.10
N THR A 479 9.25 1.83 -14.14
CA THR A 479 10.52 2.52 -13.96
C THR A 479 10.43 3.84 -14.68
N LEU A 480 10.65 4.93 -13.96
CA LEU A 480 10.75 6.27 -14.52
C LEU A 480 12.22 6.67 -14.62
N LEU A 481 12.60 7.31 -15.73
CA LEU A 481 13.82 8.13 -15.76
C LEU A 481 13.47 9.52 -15.24
N VAL A 482 14.20 9.95 -14.23
CA VAL A 482 14.11 11.30 -13.67
C VAL A 482 15.50 11.90 -13.55
N THR A 483 15.59 13.20 -13.68
CA THR A 483 16.80 13.96 -13.38
C THR A 483 16.71 14.50 -11.96
N SER A 484 17.79 14.39 -11.21
CA SER A 484 17.80 14.70 -9.79
C SER A 484 19.14 15.29 -9.37
N VAL A 485 19.08 16.27 -8.47
CA VAL A 485 20.25 16.97 -7.91
C VAL A 485 20.68 16.40 -6.56
N ARG A 486 20.16 15.21 -6.18
CA ARG A 486 20.36 14.61 -4.85
C ARG A 486 21.82 14.29 -4.50
N THR A 487 22.72 14.31 -5.48
CA THR A 487 24.16 14.05 -5.35
C THR A 487 25.01 15.31 -5.48
N GLY A 488 24.39 16.48 -5.71
CA GLY A 488 25.07 17.77 -5.90
C GLY A 488 25.16 18.21 -7.36
N ASP A 489 25.23 17.28 -8.31
CA ASP A 489 25.18 17.53 -9.76
C ASP A 489 23.81 17.10 -10.33
N THR A 490 23.43 17.57 -11.53
CA THR A 490 22.21 17.07 -12.20
C THR A 490 22.50 15.71 -12.82
N GLU A 491 21.99 14.64 -12.20
CA GLU A 491 22.22 13.26 -12.62
C GLU A 491 20.92 12.53 -12.98
N ILE A 492 21.02 11.44 -13.74
CA ILE A 492 19.88 10.64 -14.20
C ILE A 492 19.68 9.45 -13.28
N PHE A 493 18.45 9.27 -12.81
CA PHE A 493 18.03 8.16 -11.96
C PHE A 493 16.95 7.33 -12.64
N ALA A 494 17.06 6.01 -12.51
CA ALA A 494 15.94 5.08 -12.70
C ALA A 494 15.23 4.89 -11.36
N VAL A 495 13.94 5.22 -11.31
CA VAL A 495 13.15 5.19 -10.08
C VAL A 495 11.91 4.33 -10.25
N ASP A 496 11.67 3.46 -9.28
CA ASP A 496 10.39 2.78 -9.10
C ASP A 496 9.39 3.75 -8.44
N PRO A 497 8.31 4.16 -9.13
CA PRO A 497 7.38 5.15 -8.61
C PRO A 497 6.49 4.60 -7.49
N ASP A 498 6.39 3.27 -7.35
CA ASP A 498 5.54 2.63 -6.35
C ASP A 498 6.32 2.41 -5.03
N THR A 499 7.60 2.06 -5.11
CA THR A 499 8.45 1.80 -3.92
C THR A 499 9.34 2.97 -3.54
N GLY A 500 9.67 3.86 -4.48
CA GLY A 500 10.69 4.89 -4.31
C GLY A 500 12.12 4.40 -4.47
N ASP A 501 12.33 3.13 -4.81
CA ASP A 501 13.66 2.59 -5.08
C ASP A 501 14.30 3.35 -6.25
N ALA A 502 15.42 4.01 -5.99
CA ALA A 502 16.11 4.85 -6.94
C ALA A 502 17.54 4.36 -7.19
N ARG A 503 17.88 4.15 -8.45
CA ARG A 503 19.26 3.84 -8.89
C ARG A 503 19.81 5.02 -9.67
N ASN A 504 20.94 5.55 -9.23
CA ASN A 504 21.68 6.53 -10.01
C ASN A 504 22.32 5.85 -11.23
N LEU A 505 22.05 6.35 -12.43
CA LEU A 505 22.59 5.84 -13.70
C LEU A 505 23.81 6.61 -14.16
N THR A 506 23.95 7.88 -13.78
CA THR A 506 25.11 8.69 -14.17
C THR A 506 25.91 9.15 -12.96
N ARG A 507 27.25 9.16 -13.10
CA ARG A 507 28.18 9.63 -12.06
C ARG A 507 29.21 10.53 -12.71
N SER A 508 28.79 11.74 -13.03
CA SER A 508 29.56 12.65 -13.91
C SER A 508 29.82 13.98 -13.21
N PRO A 509 30.86 14.04 -12.35
CA PRO A 509 31.14 15.22 -11.55
C PRO A 509 31.28 16.48 -12.40
N LYS A 510 30.72 17.60 -11.93
CA LYS A 510 30.78 18.92 -12.61
C LYS A 510 30.13 18.93 -14.00
N SER A 511 29.22 18.00 -14.26
CA SER A 511 28.44 17.93 -15.49
C SER A 511 26.94 17.96 -15.18
N GLU A 512 26.14 18.33 -16.17
CA GLU A 512 24.69 18.30 -16.11
C GLU A 512 24.17 17.26 -17.11
N ASP A 513 23.68 16.14 -16.60
CA ASP A 513 23.06 15.08 -17.39
C ASP A 513 21.54 15.29 -17.42
N ARG A 514 21.00 15.64 -18.59
CA ARG A 514 19.61 16.06 -18.78
C ARG A 514 18.89 15.29 -19.88
N TYR A 515 17.58 15.44 -19.90
CA TYR A 515 16.69 14.99 -20.96
C TYR A 515 16.80 13.49 -21.30
N PRO A 516 16.71 12.57 -20.32
CA PRO A 516 16.83 11.15 -20.58
C PRO A 516 15.60 10.59 -21.31
N CYS A 517 15.82 9.66 -22.24
CA CYS A 517 14.77 8.83 -22.83
C CYS A 517 15.22 7.37 -22.99
N TRP A 518 14.29 6.43 -22.85
CA TRP A 518 14.55 5.01 -23.07
C TRP A 518 14.69 4.66 -24.55
N SER A 519 15.50 3.64 -24.85
CA SER A 519 15.38 2.90 -26.10
C SER A 519 14.05 2.14 -26.17
N PRO A 520 13.58 1.75 -27.37
CA PRO A 520 12.25 1.15 -27.55
C PRO A 520 12.07 -0.19 -26.85
N ASP A 521 13.17 -0.90 -26.63
CA ASP A 521 13.25 -2.17 -25.90
C ASP A 521 13.60 -2.00 -24.40
N GLY A 522 13.78 -0.75 -23.93
CA GLY A 522 14.13 -0.43 -22.55
C GLY A 522 15.51 -0.91 -22.10
N THR A 523 16.39 -1.34 -23.01
CA THR A 523 17.73 -1.86 -22.68
C THR A 523 18.80 -0.77 -22.62
N ARG A 524 18.54 0.41 -23.19
CA ARG A 524 19.47 1.54 -23.26
C ARG A 524 18.76 2.86 -22.96
N VAL A 525 19.55 3.89 -22.70
CA VAL A 525 19.09 5.26 -22.42
C VAL A 525 19.88 6.23 -23.30
N ALA A 526 19.18 7.13 -24.00
CA ALA A 526 19.79 8.30 -24.61
C ALA A 526 19.59 9.52 -23.70
N PHE A 527 20.59 10.38 -23.61
CA PHE A 527 20.55 11.56 -22.76
C PHE A 527 21.53 12.63 -23.25
N VAL A 528 21.43 13.83 -22.71
CA VAL A 528 22.31 14.95 -23.05
C VAL A 528 23.25 15.26 -21.89
N SER A 529 24.50 15.59 -22.19
CA SER A 529 25.50 15.93 -21.20
C SER A 529 26.47 16.99 -21.68
N ASN A 530 26.83 17.94 -20.82
CA ASN A 530 27.84 18.98 -21.07
C ASN A 530 29.29 18.56 -20.69
N ARG A 531 29.53 17.29 -20.35
CA ARG A 531 30.88 16.78 -19.95
C ARG A 531 32.02 17.00 -20.97
N LYS A 532 31.69 17.34 -22.22
CA LYS A 532 32.65 17.64 -23.31
C LYS A 532 32.54 19.10 -23.84
N GLY A 533 31.88 20.00 -23.12
CA GLY A 533 31.66 21.39 -23.56
C GLY A 533 30.18 21.69 -23.72
N PRO A 534 29.68 22.12 -24.90
CA PRO A 534 28.25 22.22 -25.15
C PRO A 534 27.53 20.89 -24.85
N ALA A 535 26.24 20.96 -24.53
CA ALA A 535 25.47 19.79 -24.17
C ALA A 535 25.33 18.85 -25.39
N ASN A 536 26.01 17.71 -25.37
CA ASN A 536 26.12 16.74 -26.46
C ASN A 536 25.21 15.53 -26.25
N LEU A 537 24.96 14.72 -27.28
CA LEU A 537 24.08 13.53 -27.19
C LEU A 537 24.89 12.27 -26.84
N TYR A 538 24.44 11.55 -25.83
CA TYR A 538 25.04 10.33 -25.32
C TYR A 538 24.04 9.17 -25.30
N VAL A 539 24.57 7.95 -25.35
CA VAL A 539 23.84 6.70 -25.13
C VAL A 539 24.57 5.89 -24.07
N MET A 540 23.81 5.20 -23.22
CA MET A 540 24.32 4.24 -22.23
C MET A 540 23.40 3.05 -22.11
N ASP A 541 23.85 2.00 -21.44
CA ASP A 541 23.00 0.87 -21.06
C ASP A 541 22.00 1.28 -19.97
N ALA A 542 20.88 0.55 -19.87
CA ALA A 542 19.83 0.81 -18.88
C ALA A 542 20.30 0.77 -17.42
N ASP A 543 21.47 0.20 -17.17
CA ASP A 543 22.09 0.07 -15.86
C ASP A 543 23.14 1.17 -15.57
N GLY A 544 23.39 2.06 -16.55
CA GLY A 544 24.35 3.16 -16.49
C GLY A 544 25.74 2.83 -17.06
N ALA A 545 25.98 1.60 -17.53
CA ALA A 545 27.24 1.22 -18.14
C ALA A 545 27.39 1.75 -19.59
N ASN A 546 28.61 1.64 -20.12
CA ASN A 546 28.92 1.84 -21.55
C ASN A 546 28.51 3.21 -22.12
N VAL A 547 28.63 4.27 -21.30
CA VAL A 547 28.33 5.65 -21.71
C VAL A 547 29.20 6.07 -22.90
N THR A 548 28.57 6.39 -24.02
CA THR A 548 29.22 6.77 -25.28
C THR A 548 28.63 8.07 -25.82
N CYS A 549 29.49 9.02 -26.20
CA CYS A 549 29.07 10.24 -26.91
C CYS A 549 28.82 9.88 -28.38
N ILE A 550 27.58 10.05 -28.86
CA ILE A 550 27.20 9.66 -30.22
C ILE A 550 27.05 10.87 -31.16
N VAL A 551 26.86 12.08 -30.61
CA VAL A 551 26.92 13.33 -31.38
C VAL A 551 27.76 14.33 -30.59
N ASP A 552 28.87 14.76 -31.19
CA ASP A 552 29.77 15.78 -30.66
C ASP A 552 29.71 17.01 -31.56
N THR A 553 29.02 18.05 -31.10
CA THR A 553 28.69 19.24 -31.88
C THR A 553 28.90 20.53 -31.07
N LYS A 554 29.01 21.65 -31.77
CA LYS A 554 29.06 22.98 -31.13
C LYS A 554 27.68 23.48 -30.70
N SER A 555 26.61 22.86 -31.18
CA SER A 555 25.23 23.18 -30.80
C SER A 555 24.85 22.52 -29.47
N VAL A 556 23.88 23.09 -28.76
CA VAL A 556 23.31 22.46 -27.56
C VAL A 556 22.23 21.47 -27.99
N CYS A 557 22.45 20.18 -27.75
CA CYS A 557 21.46 19.13 -27.93
C CYS A 557 20.42 19.15 -26.79
N TYR A 558 19.16 18.78 -27.06
CA TYR A 558 18.10 18.68 -26.04
C TYR A 558 16.95 17.76 -26.49
N MET A 559 16.13 17.31 -25.53
CA MET A 559 14.88 16.56 -25.77
C MET A 559 15.00 15.38 -26.76
N PRO A 560 15.90 14.40 -26.55
CA PRO A 560 15.93 13.21 -27.40
C PRO A 560 14.65 12.37 -27.27
N SER A 561 14.28 11.71 -28.35
CA SER A 561 13.20 10.74 -28.44
C SER A 561 13.66 9.58 -29.32
N TRP A 562 13.67 8.37 -28.75
CA TRP A 562 14.18 7.18 -29.39
C TRP A 562 13.04 6.21 -29.72
N GLN A 563 12.88 5.87 -31.00
CA GLN A 563 11.91 4.88 -31.46
C GLN A 563 12.47 3.90 -32.49
N ARG A 564 11.79 2.74 -32.64
CA ARG A 564 11.98 1.87 -33.80
C ARG A 564 11.31 2.51 -35.00
N THR A 565 12.01 2.53 -36.12
CA THR A 565 11.48 3.03 -37.38
C THR A 565 11.67 1.98 -38.49
N PRO A 566 11.02 2.11 -39.66
CA PRO A 566 11.08 1.09 -40.72
C PRO A 566 12.50 0.74 -41.22
N ASP A 567 13.48 1.63 -41.07
CA ASP A 567 14.88 1.43 -41.47
C ASP A 567 15.84 1.28 -40.27
N GLY A 568 15.31 0.85 -39.13
CA GLY A 568 16.05 0.62 -37.88
C GLY A 568 15.74 1.64 -36.79
N GLU A 569 16.41 1.52 -35.65
CA GLU A 569 16.23 2.47 -34.55
C GLU A 569 16.75 3.87 -34.90
N ARG A 570 16.06 4.91 -34.42
CA ARG A 570 16.44 6.31 -34.59
C ARG A 570 16.20 7.10 -33.33
N ILE A 571 17.04 8.11 -33.12
CA ILE A 571 16.90 9.13 -32.08
C ILE A 571 16.68 10.47 -32.78
N VAL A 572 15.53 11.10 -32.55
CA VAL A 572 15.31 12.51 -32.92
C VAL A 572 15.58 13.40 -31.73
N PHE A 573 16.13 14.58 -31.95
CA PHE A 573 16.50 15.51 -30.88
C PHE A 573 16.57 16.95 -31.41
N GLY A 574 16.47 17.92 -30.50
CA GLY A 574 16.69 19.33 -30.83
C GLY A 574 18.17 19.68 -30.79
N MET A 575 18.60 20.61 -31.64
CA MET A 575 19.91 21.26 -31.63
C MET A 575 19.72 22.77 -31.63
N HIS A 576 20.41 23.47 -30.73
CA HIS A 576 20.38 24.92 -30.62
C HIS A 576 21.77 25.50 -30.82
N GLY A 577 22.01 26.09 -31.99
CA GLY A 577 23.18 26.91 -32.32
C GLY A 577 22.73 28.35 -32.55
N ASP A 578 22.97 28.87 -33.77
CA ASP A 578 22.45 30.20 -34.18
C ASP A 578 20.92 30.21 -34.36
N ARG A 579 20.33 29.04 -34.58
CA ARG A 579 18.88 28.82 -34.68
C ARG A 579 18.52 27.45 -34.08
N ALA A 580 17.24 27.26 -33.76
CA ALA A 580 16.74 25.98 -33.30
C ALA A 580 16.42 25.06 -34.49
N GLU A 581 17.04 23.89 -34.49
CA GLU A 581 16.85 22.85 -35.50
C GLU A 581 16.50 21.52 -34.84
N MET A 582 15.89 20.63 -35.60
CA MET A 582 15.66 19.25 -35.23
C MET A 582 16.59 18.36 -36.04
N ALA A 583 17.12 17.31 -35.42
CA ALA A 583 17.96 16.32 -36.08
C ALA A 583 17.51 14.90 -35.76
N CYS A 584 18.01 13.96 -36.56
CA CYS A 584 17.81 12.53 -36.44
C CYS A 584 19.16 11.82 -36.59
N VAL A 585 19.43 10.79 -35.77
CA VAL A 585 20.66 10.00 -35.81
C VAL A 585 20.36 8.54 -35.46
N LYS A 586 21.21 7.61 -35.90
CA LYS A 586 21.18 6.23 -35.39
C LYS A 586 21.80 6.14 -33.99
N PRO A 587 21.43 5.13 -33.18
CA PRO A 587 21.98 4.96 -31.83
C PRO A 587 23.50 4.74 -31.75
N ASP A 588 24.15 4.38 -32.86
CA ASP A 588 25.61 4.27 -32.97
C ASP A 588 26.30 5.58 -33.38
N GLY A 589 25.54 6.67 -33.56
CA GLY A 589 26.03 7.99 -33.98
C GLY A 589 26.12 8.16 -35.51
N SER A 590 25.87 7.12 -36.29
CA SER A 590 25.88 7.22 -37.75
C SER A 590 24.59 7.84 -38.32
N ASP A 591 24.63 8.26 -39.59
CA ASP A 591 23.46 8.78 -40.32
C ASP A 591 22.81 10.04 -39.69
N LEU A 592 23.62 10.93 -39.10
CA LEU A 592 23.16 12.21 -38.56
C LEU A 592 22.60 13.12 -39.68
N LYS A 593 21.35 13.55 -39.54
CA LYS A 593 20.63 14.41 -40.50
C LYS A 593 19.87 15.52 -39.79
N VAL A 594 19.92 16.72 -40.35
CA VAL A 594 19.07 17.86 -39.93
C VAL A 594 17.72 17.76 -40.65
N LEU A 595 16.62 17.85 -39.90
CA LEU A 595 15.24 17.73 -40.37
C LEU A 595 14.57 19.09 -40.67
N GLY A 596 15.17 20.18 -40.18
CA GLY A 596 14.71 21.56 -40.37
C GLY A 596 14.49 22.30 -39.04
N ALA A 597 13.94 23.51 -39.13
CA ALA A 597 13.68 24.36 -37.96
C ALA A 597 12.54 23.81 -37.09
N GLY A 598 12.70 23.90 -35.76
CA GLY A 598 11.72 23.46 -34.77
C GLY A 598 12.35 23.07 -33.43
N HIS A 599 11.50 22.75 -32.45
CA HIS A 599 11.87 22.37 -31.10
C HIS A 599 11.14 21.08 -30.64
N ASP A 600 11.71 20.43 -29.63
CA ASP A 600 11.13 19.31 -28.88
C ASP A 600 10.57 18.15 -29.74
N PRO A 601 11.32 17.65 -30.76
CA PRO A 601 10.80 16.61 -31.66
C PRO A 601 10.55 15.30 -30.92
N THR A 602 9.47 14.60 -31.27
CA THR A 602 9.23 13.22 -30.83
C THR A 602 8.76 12.33 -31.97
N LEU A 603 9.31 11.12 -32.03
CA LEU A 603 8.88 10.09 -32.97
C LEU A 603 7.55 9.47 -32.52
N SER A 604 6.66 9.19 -33.46
CA SER A 604 5.45 8.40 -33.22
C SER A 604 5.80 6.95 -32.84
N PRO A 605 4.90 6.22 -32.17
CA PRO A 605 5.17 4.84 -31.72
C PRO A 605 5.50 3.85 -32.83
N ASP A 606 5.01 4.10 -34.05
CA ASP A 606 5.32 3.33 -35.27
C ASP A 606 6.57 3.84 -36.00
N GLY A 607 7.18 4.93 -35.53
CA GLY A 607 8.38 5.55 -36.08
C GLY A 607 8.20 6.20 -37.45
N THR A 608 6.98 6.44 -37.91
CA THR A 608 6.71 6.99 -39.26
C THR A 608 6.59 8.51 -39.29
N ARG A 609 6.21 9.13 -38.17
CA ARG A 609 5.93 10.57 -38.06
C ARG A 609 6.69 11.20 -36.90
N ILE A 610 6.81 12.52 -36.96
CA ILE A 610 7.40 13.34 -35.91
C ILE A 610 6.39 14.42 -35.53
N CYS A 611 6.13 14.59 -34.23
CA CYS A 611 5.48 15.81 -33.73
C CYS A 611 6.52 16.72 -33.07
N TYR A 612 6.33 18.03 -33.21
CA TYR A 612 7.30 19.02 -32.76
C TYR A 612 6.65 20.38 -32.54
N THR A 613 7.34 21.25 -31.82
CA THR A 613 6.99 22.66 -31.63
C THR A 613 7.61 23.48 -32.76
N GLY A 614 6.82 24.21 -33.54
CA GLY A 614 7.28 25.05 -34.66
C GLY A 614 6.88 26.52 -34.53
N ASP A 615 7.73 27.41 -35.02
CA ASP A 615 7.46 28.85 -35.07
C ASP A 615 6.37 29.15 -36.12
N VAL A 616 5.34 29.87 -35.71
CA VAL A 616 4.22 30.27 -36.59
C VAL A 616 3.53 31.52 -36.05
N ASP A 617 3.16 32.44 -36.94
CA ASP A 617 2.43 33.68 -36.62
C ASP A 617 3.02 34.52 -35.47
N GLY A 618 4.36 34.55 -35.34
CA GLY A 618 5.06 35.29 -34.27
C GLY A 618 4.99 34.63 -32.88
N GLY A 619 4.53 33.37 -32.80
CA GLY A 619 4.59 32.51 -31.61
C GLY A 619 4.96 31.08 -31.99
N VAL A 620 4.54 30.10 -31.20
CA VAL A 620 4.80 28.67 -31.48
C VAL A 620 3.53 27.82 -31.42
N SER A 621 3.54 26.72 -32.17
CA SER A 621 2.45 25.75 -32.21
C SER A 621 2.93 24.31 -32.41
N VAL A 622 2.05 23.33 -32.24
CA VAL A 622 2.36 21.91 -32.46
C VAL A 622 2.13 21.54 -33.92
N PHE A 623 3.15 20.96 -34.54
CA PHE A 623 3.14 20.44 -35.89
C PHE A 623 3.36 18.92 -35.88
N VAL A 624 2.89 18.27 -36.94
CA VAL A 624 3.22 16.88 -37.28
C VAL A 624 3.76 16.87 -38.70
N MET A 625 4.78 16.05 -38.94
CA MET A 625 5.36 15.79 -40.25
C MET A 625 5.71 14.32 -40.39
N ASP A 626 5.92 13.87 -41.62
CA ASP A 626 6.52 12.57 -41.86
C ASP A 626 7.99 12.59 -41.44
N ARG A 627 8.54 11.43 -41.08
CA ARG A 627 9.91 11.33 -40.56
C ARG A 627 10.98 11.87 -41.51
N ASP A 628 10.72 11.84 -42.82
CA ASP A 628 11.62 12.40 -43.85
C ASP A 628 11.54 13.94 -43.96
N GLY A 629 10.67 14.58 -43.17
CA GLY A 629 10.45 16.02 -43.13
C GLY A 629 9.35 16.50 -44.09
N SER A 630 8.71 15.61 -44.85
CA SER A 630 7.59 15.95 -45.73
C SER A 630 6.25 16.04 -44.97
N ASN A 631 5.18 16.45 -45.68
CA ASN A 631 3.81 16.49 -45.16
C ASN A 631 3.64 17.26 -43.83
N LYS A 632 4.42 18.34 -43.66
CA LYS A 632 4.35 19.22 -42.50
C LYS A 632 2.96 19.85 -42.41
N ARG A 633 2.29 19.66 -41.29
CA ARG A 633 1.00 20.29 -41.00
C ARG A 633 0.89 20.71 -39.55
N ARG A 634 0.23 21.84 -39.34
CA ARG A 634 -0.10 22.38 -38.03
C ARG A 634 -1.28 21.59 -37.43
N VAL A 635 -1.16 21.15 -36.18
CA VAL A 635 -2.18 20.35 -35.48
C VAL A 635 -3.00 21.22 -34.52
N VAL A 636 -2.33 22.07 -33.74
CA VAL A 636 -3.00 23.04 -32.85
C VAL A 636 -3.19 24.34 -33.60
N LYS A 637 -4.43 24.84 -33.74
CA LYS A 637 -4.72 26.01 -34.59
C LYS A 637 -4.42 27.34 -33.91
N GLU A 638 -4.41 27.35 -32.59
CA GLU A 638 -4.17 28.52 -31.77
C GLU A 638 -2.67 28.82 -31.69
N THR A 639 -2.32 30.11 -31.72
CA THR A 639 -0.93 30.59 -31.54
C THR A 639 -0.83 31.34 -30.22
N SER A 640 0.27 31.14 -29.49
CA SER A 640 0.65 31.99 -28.36
C SER A 640 2.16 32.18 -28.34
N ARG A 641 2.63 33.29 -27.77
CA ARG A 641 4.07 33.64 -27.67
C ARG A 641 4.88 32.62 -26.87
N VAL A 642 4.23 31.89 -25.97
CA VAL A 642 4.81 30.73 -25.26
C VAL A 642 4.14 29.41 -25.68
N GLY A 643 2.96 29.50 -26.31
CA GLY A 643 2.44 28.54 -27.29
C GLY A 643 2.16 27.11 -26.84
N ALA A 644 1.80 26.29 -27.83
CA ALA A 644 1.57 24.85 -27.70
C ALA A 644 2.92 24.13 -27.79
N THR A 645 3.46 23.69 -26.66
CA THR A 645 4.85 23.21 -26.55
C THR A 645 4.96 21.80 -25.96
N PHE A 646 6.14 21.20 -26.11
CA PHE A 646 6.48 19.87 -25.60
C PHE A 646 5.52 18.74 -26.02
N PRO A 647 5.15 18.64 -27.31
CA PRO A 647 4.22 17.62 -27.74
C PRO A 647 4.80 16.21 -27.56
N ASN A 648 3.95 15.24 -27.23
CA ASN A 648 4.33 13.84 -27.11
C ASN A 648 3.18 12.92 -27.51
N TRP A 649 3.49 11.80 -28.16
CA TRP A 649 2.51 10.86 -28.69
C TRP A 649 1.92 9.97 -27.60
N SER A 650 0.62 9.67 -27.71
CA SER A 650 0.02 8.53 -27.03
C SER A 650 0.63 7.21 -27.54
N PRO A 651 0.63 6.12 -26.74
CA PRO A 651 1.23 4.85 -27.14
C PRO A 651 0.61 4.22 -28.39
N ASP A 652 -0.65 4.55 -28.69
CA ASP A 652 -1.36 4.09 -29.89
C ASP A 652 -1.18 5.02 -31.11
N GLY A 653 -0.45 6.13 -30.96
CA GLY A 653 -0.16 7.09 -32.02
C GLY A 653 -1.36 7.92 -32.50
N LYS A 654 -2.48 7.90 -31.77
CA LYS A 654 -3.72 8.60 -32.16
C LYS A 654 -3.87 9.99 -31.56
N GLN A 655 -3.25 10.25 -30.42
CA GLN A 655 -3.35 11.51 -29.69
C GLN A 655 -1.98 12.10 -29.40
N LEU A 656 -1.97 13.40 -29.16
CA LEU A 656 -0.83 14.15 -28.66
C LEU A 656 -1.20 14.77 -27.31
N VAL A 657 -0.29 14.69 -26.34
CA VAL A 657 -0.30 15.56 -25.16
C VAL A 657 0.63 16.74 -25.41
N TYR A 658 0.22 17.94 -25.02
CA TYR A 658 1.04 19.15 -25.16
C TYR A 658 0.71 20.16 -24.06
N SER A 659 1.59 21.14 -23.83
CA SER A 659 1.37 22.21 -22.84
C SER A 659 0.84 23.47 -23.54
N TYR A 660 -0.18 24.14 -22.97
CA TYR A 660 -0.77 25.36 -23.53
C TYR A 660 -1.16 26.38 -22.45
N PRO A 661 -0.97 27.70 -22.68
CA PRO A 661 -1.30 28.72 -21.69
C PRO A 661 -2.79 28.83 -21.39
N VAL A 662 -3.16 28.91 -20.11
CA VAL A 662 -4.51 29.21 -19.63
C VAL A 662 -4.41 30.32 -18.59
N GLY A 663 -4.65 31.57 -19.01
CA GLY A 663 -4.29 32.74 -18.21
C GLY A 663 -2.78 32.78 -17.95
N ASP A 664 -2.39 32.88 -16.68
CA ASP A 664 -0.98 32.85 -16.25
C ASP A 664 -0.42 31.41 -16.10
N ALA A 665 -1.29 30.40 -16.10
CA ALA A 665 -0.93 29.00 -15.99
C ALA A 665 -0.45 28.41 -17.33
N LEU A 666 0.23 27.27 -17.25
CA LEU A 666 0.55 26.43 -18.40
C LEU A 666 0.04 25.02 -18.09
N GLU A 667 -0.99 24.60 -18.82
CA GLU A 667 -1.75 23.38 -18.54
C GLU A 667 -1.52 22.34 -19.64
N LEU A 668 -1.77 21.07 -19.33
CA LEU A 668 -1.73 20.00 -20.33
C LEU A 668 -3.04 19.96 -21.11
N PHE A 669 -2.92 19.67 -22.40
CA PHE A 669 -4.02 19.46 -23.34
C PHE A 669 -3.82 18.14 -24.07
N LEU A 670 -4.93 17.51 -24.45
CA LEU A 670 -4.97 16.38 -25.35
C LEU A 670 -5.64 16.78 -26.66
N ILE A 671 -5.05 16.37 -27.78
CA ILE A 671 -5.59 16.59 -29.12
C ILE A 671 -5.39 15.33 -29.97
N GLY A 672 -6.32 15.03 -30.85
CA GLY A 672 -6.12 14.02 -31.89
C GLY A 672 -4.93 14.40 -32.77
N ALA A 673 -4.16 13.41 -33.22
CA ALA A 673 -3.03 13.68 -34.12
C ALA A 673 -3.49 14.31 -35.44
N ASP A 674 -4.75 14.15 -35.83
CA ASP A 674 -5.41 14.81 -36.95
C ASP A 674 -5.87 16.26 -36.66
N GLY A 675 -5.76 16.72 -35.41
CA GLY A 675 -6.22 18.03 -34.94
C GLY A 675 -7.64 18.03 -34.36
N SER A 676 -8.30 16.87 -34.26
CA SER A 676 -9.64 16.75 -33.67
C SER A 676 -9.61 16.73 -32.14
N ASN A 677 -10.77 16.95 -31.50
CA ASN A 677 -10.98 16.72 -30.06
C ASN A 677 -9.97 17.42 -29.14
N ASN A 678 -9.58 18.65 -29.46
CA ASN A 678 -8.70 19.44 -28.61
C ASN A 678 -9.39 19.76 -27.28
N ARG A 679 -8.80 19.32 -26.16
CA ARG A 679 -9.35 19.58 -24.81
C ARG A 679 -8.27 19.77 -23.76
N GLN A 680 -8.58 20.61 -22.79
CA GLN A 680 -7.76 20.78 -21.60
C GLN A 680 -7.82 19.51 -20.75
N LEU A 681 -6.66 19.03 -20.31
CA LEU A 681 -6.49 17.83 -19.48
C LEU A 681 -6.35 18.20 -18.00
N THR A 682 -5.62 19.27 -17.68
CA THR A 682 -5.34 19.68 -16.30
C THR A 682 -5.87 21.08 -16.01
N GLN A 683 -6.27 21.32 -14.75
CA GLN A 683 -6.71 22.63 -14.24
C GLN A 683 -6.02 22.92 -12.91
N LEU A 684 -4.69 22.91 -12.92
CA LEU A 684 -3.88 23.00 -11.69
C LEU A 684 -3.56 24.45 -11.31
N GLY A 685 -3.73 25.40 -12.23
CA GLY A 685 -3.55 26.84 -12.00
C GLY A 685 -2.08 27.28 -11.92
N LYS A 686 -1.15 26.38 -12.22
CA LYS A 686 0.31 26.64 -12.19
C LYS A 686 0.95 26.16 -13.48
N VAL A 687 2.12 25.54 -13.44
CA VAL A 687 2.80 25.09 -14.64
C VAL A 687 3.02 23.58 -14.66
N ALA A 688 2.37 22.92 -15.62
CA ALA A 688 2.57 21.53 -16.00
C ALA A 688 3.43 21.45 -17.28
N THR A 689 4.63 20.86 -17.20
CA THR A 689 5.57 20.75 -18.34
C THR A 689 6.41 19.48 -18.27
N PRO A 690 7.16 19.16 -19.34
CA PRO A 690 6.80 18.22 -20.39
C PRO A 690 6.18 16.90 -19.91
N ALA A 691 5.22 16.39 -20.68
CA ALA A 691 4.49 15.19 -20.35
C ALA A 691 5.04 13.93 -21.06
N ALA A 692 4.86 12.76 -20.43
CA ALA A 692 5.15 11.46 -21.02
C ALA A 692 4.06 10.44 -20.70
N TRP A 693 3.60 9.73 -21.73
CA TRP A 693 2.64 8.65 -21.58
C TRP A 693 3.32 7.40 -21.00
N SER A 694 2.62 6.69 -20.13
CA SER A 694 2.97 5.33 -19.77
C SER A 694 2.75 4.39 -20.98
N PRO A 695 3.53 3.30 -21.13
CA PRO A 695 3.40 2.39 -22.27
C PRO A 695 2.01 1.75 -22.38
N ASP A 696 1.35 1.53 -21.23
CA ASP A 696 -0.01 1.00 -21.13
C ASP A 696 -1.10 2.05 -21.43
N GLY A 697 -0.73 3.31 -21.64
CA GLY A 697 -1.64 4.43 -21.90
C GLY A 697 -2.51 4.84 -20.72
N GLN A 698 -2.29 4.29 -19.52
CA GLN A 698 -3.13 4.57 -18.34
C GLN A 698 -2.77 5.87 -17.62
N TRP A 699 -1.53 6.35 -17.79
CA TRP A 699 -0.99 7.48 -17.05
C TRP A 699 -0.23 8.42 -17.97
N ILE A 700 -0.27 9.70 -17.62
CA ILE A 700 0.57 10.74 -18.20
C ILE A 700 1.36 11.34 -17.05
N SER A 701 2.67 11.16 -17.05
CA SER A 701 3.57 11.81 -16.09
C SER A 701 3.92 13.21 -16.58
N PHE A 702 4.13 14.16 -15.67
CA PHE A 702 4.54 15.52 -15.97
C PHE A 702 5.24 16.18 -14.77
N ARG A 703 5.88 17.32 -14.99
CA ARG A 703 6.49 18.16 -13.95
C ARG A 703 5.55 19.28 -13.60
N TYR A 704 5.45 19.58 -12.31
CA TYR A 704 4.61 20.66 -11.79
C TYR A 704 5.46 21.68 -11.03
N THR A 705 5.28 22.98 -11.28
CA THR A 705 6.00 24.08 -10.59
C THR A 705 5.10 25.29 -10.38
N ASP A 706 5.35 26.01 -9.29
CA ASP A 706 4.53 27.11 -8.79
C ASP A 706 4.65 28.42 -9.61
N GLU A 707 5.66 28.53 -10.47
CA GLU A 707 5.98 29.76 -11.20
C GLU A 707 6.48 29.52 -12.63
N ARG A 708 6.03 30.35 -13.58
CA ARG A 708 6.50 30.39 -14.98
C ARG A 708 7.69 31.34 -15.14
N TYR A 709 8.82 31.03 -14.51
CA TYR A 709 9.94 31.96 -14.46
C TYR A 709 10.73 32.09 -15.78
N TRP A 710 10.66 31.10 -16.68
CA TRP A 710 11.40 31.11 -17.97
C TRP A 710 10.82 32.05 -19.04
N SER A 711 9.63 32.62 -18.82
CA SER A 711 9.09 33.63 -19.74
C SER A 711 9.73 35.01 -19.59
N ASP A 712 10.58 35.20 -18.57
CA ASP A 712 11.32 36.42 -18.30
C ASP A 712 12.80 36.07 -18.06
N PRO A 713 13.74 36.48 -18.95
CA PRO A 713 15.16 36.17 -18.82
C PRO A 713 15.82 36.66 -17.54
N GLU A 714 15.39 37.79 -16.97
CA GLU A 714 15.97 38.33 -15.73
C GLU A 714 15.42 37.58 -14.51
N LYS A 715 14.11 37.28 -14.51
CA LYS A 715 13.50 36.40 -13.49
C LYS A 715 14.10 35.00 -13.54
N MET A 716 14.41 34.49 -14.73
CA MET A 716 15.05 33.19 -14.90
C MET A 716 16.43 33.15 -14.24
N LYS A 717 17.29 34.14 -14.50
CA LYS A 717 18.59 34.27 -13.82
C LYS A 717 18.45 34.35 -12.30
N GLN A 718 17.49 35.14 -11.82
CA GLN A 718 17.21 35.28 -10.39
C GLN A 718 16.78 33.95 -9.75
N VAL A 719 15.81 33.24 -10.34
CA VAL A 719 15.31 31.96 -9.83
C VAL A 719 16.40 30.89 -9.83
N TYR A 720 17.22 30.81 -10.89
CA TYR A 720 18.36 29.88 -10.91
C TYR A 720 19.42 30.19 -9.85
N ALA A 721 19.60 31.47 -9.46
CA ALA A 721 20.53 31.88 -8.42
C ALA A 721 19.98 31.68 -6.99
N GLU A 722 18.70 31.96 -6.76
CA GLU A 722 18.08 31.96 -5.43
C GLU A 722 17.48 30.60 -5.04
N LYS A 723 17.04 29.81 -6.02
CA LYS A 723 16.35 28.53 -5.81
C LYS A 723 17.08 27.40 -6.57
N PRO A 724 18.37 27.12 -6.30
CA PRO A 724 19.09 26.06 -7.03
C PRO A 724 18.45 24.67 -6.91
N ILE A 725 17.56 24.46 -5.92
CA ILE A 725 16.87 23.21 -5.64
C ILE A 725 15.34 23.44 -5.66
N ASP A 726 14.80 24.16 -6.64
CA ASP A 726 13.34 24.15 -6.81
C ASP A 726 12.89 22.71 -7.15
N LYS A 727 12.06 22.17 -6.27
CA LYS A 727 11.58 20.80 -6.31
C LYS A 727 10.47 20.78 -7.33
N ARG A 728 10.76 20.42 -8.57
CA ARG A 728 9.71 20.13 -9.58
C ARG A 728 9.24 18.68 -9.38
N PRO A 729 8.22 18.39 -8.54
CA PRO A 729 7.74 17.03 -8.35
C PRO A 729 7.31 16.40 -9.66
N VAL A 730 7.40 15.08 -9.71
CA VAL A 730 6.77 14.31 -10.78
C VAL A 730 5.33 14.04 -10.38
N TRP A 731 4.41 14.50 -11.21
CA TRP A 731 2.98 14.23 -11.11
C TRP A 731 2.57 13.20 -12.15
N ILE A 732 1.43 12.57 -11.91
CA ILE A 732 0.71 11.73 -12.87
C ILE A 732 -0.74 12.17 -12.93
N VAL A 733 -1.36 12.01 -14.09
CA VAL A 733 -2.80 12.20 -14.32
C VAL A 733 -3.30 11.12 -15.28
N ARG A 734 -4.55 10.70 -15.15
CA ARG A 734 -5.16 9.82 -16.14
C ARG A 734 -5.50 10.59 -17.41
N PRO A 735 -5.53 9.93 -18.59
CA PRO A 735 -5.89 10.59 -19.83
C PRO A 735 -7.29 11.23 -19.82
N ASP A 736 -8.21 10.76 -18.99
CA ASP A 736 -9.54 11.37 -18.82
C ASP A 736 -9.52 12.68 -17.99
N GLY A 737 -8.38 13.04 -17.39
CA GLY A 737 -8.18 14.23 -16.55
C GLY A 737 -8.39 13.97 -15.06
N THR A 738 -8.73 12.74 -14.66
CA THR A 738 -8.94 12.38 -13.25
C THR A 738 -7.63 11.94 -12.58
N ASP A 739 -7.64 11.90 -11.24
CA ASP A 739 -6.55 11.32 -10.42
C ASP A 739 -5.19 12.02 -10.66
N ALA A 740 -5.22 13.34 -10.85
CA ALA A 740 -4.02 14.16 -10.91
C ALA A 740 -3.37 14.22 -9.52
N ARG A 741 -2.18 13.62 -9.36
CA ARG A 741 -1.48 13.56 -8.08
C ARG A 741 0.03 13.49 -8.24
N VAL A 742 0.74 13.87 -7.19
CA VAL A 742 2.21 13.72 -7.10
C VAL A 742 2.59 12.25 -6.83
N ILE A 743 3.71 11.82 -7.42
CA ILE A 743 4.39 10.58 -7.01
C ILE A 743 5.19 10.92 -5.75
N GLU A 744 4.75 10.45 -4.59
CA GLU A 744 5.27 10.87 -3.27
C GLU A 744 6.79 10.70 -3.13
N CYS A 745 7.35 9.58 -3.59
CA CYS A 745 8.78 9.33 -3.54
C CYS A 745 9.61 10.27 -4.45
N LEU A 746 8.95 10.94 -5.42
CA LEU A 746 9.51 11.92 -6.34
C LEU A 746 9.04 13.35 -6.02
N ARG A 747 8.44 13.57 -4.85
CA ARG A 747 8.00 14.90 -4.39
C ARG A 747 9.16 15.88 -4.24
N SER A 748 10.35 15.39 -3.91
CA SER A 748 11.54 16.20 -3.65
C SER A 748 12.76 15.72 -4.43
N GLN A 749 13.74 16.62 -4.59
CA GLN A 749 15.07 16.34 -5.19
C GLN A 749 15.12 16.06 -6.70
N CYS A 750 14.03 16.28 -7.45
CA CYS A 750 14.10 16.28 -8.91
C CYS A 750 14.63 17.62 -9.43
N ALA A 751 15.46 17.60 -10.47
CA ALA A 751 16.16 18.77 -10.98
C ALA A 751 15.22 19.80 -11.63
N MET A 752 15.62 21.07 -11.61
CA MET A 752 15.01 22.16 -12.39
C MET A 752 15.41 22.10 -13.86
N ASP A 753 15.04 21.03 -14.55
CA ASP A 753 15.24 20.91 -15.98
C ASP A 753 13.91 20.65 -16.69
N GLY A 754 13.87 20.88 -17.99
CA GLY A 754 12.72 20.54 -18.83
C GLY A 754 12.60 19.04 -19.07
N SER A 755 13.21 18.17 -18.27
CA SER A 755 13.21 16.72 -18.54
C SER A 755 11.86 16.09 -18.31
N ARG A 756 11.46 15.23 -19.27
CA ARG A 756 10.33 14.32 -19.12
C ARG A 756 10.63 13.29 -18.02
N ALA A 757 9.63 12.94 -17.24
CA ALA A 757 9.66 11.74 -16.41
C ALA A 757 9.28 10.53 -17.27
N ALA A 758 10.24 9.98 -18.02
CA ALA A 758 9.97 8.99 -19.06
C ALA A 758 9.78 7.58 -18.50
N TRP A 759 8.65 6.94 -18.83
CA TRP A 759 8.36 5.55 -18.46
C TRP A 759 9.18 4.57 -19.27
N LYS A 760 9.69 3.53 -18.62
CA LYS A 760 10.40 2.43 -19.26
C LYS A 760 9.44 1.63 -20.15
N PRO A 761 9.75 1.44 -21.44
CA PRO A 761 9.01 0.53 -22.32
C PRO A 761 9.06 -0.91 -21.82
N GLU A 762 8.06 -1.70 -22.23
CA GLU A 762 7.87 -3.07 -21.74
C GLU A 762 8.40 -4.15 -22.67
#